data_AF-A0A946AYQ0-F1
#
_entry.id   AF-A0A946AYQ0-F1
#
_cell.length_a   1.000
_cell.length_b   1.000
_cell.length_c   1.000
_cell.angle_alpha   90.00
_cell.angle_beta   90.00
_cell.angle_gamma   90.00
#
_symmetry.space_group_name_H-M   'P 1'
#
loop_
_entity.id
_entity.type
_entity.pdbx_description
1 polymer ?
#
loop_
_entity_poly.entity_id
_entity_poly.type
_entity_poly.pdbx_seq_one_letter_code
_entity_poly.pdbx_strand_id
1 'polypeptide(L)'
;PDYPEDPKTDEEKEIKTKFDKVKGSAVNPVLRQGNSDRRAAVSVKNYAKSNPHKMGKWSKDSKTNVAHMNGGDFFSNEKSAVISDQAAGKGKIEFMGSDGKTTLLKDNIAMGAGDLVDATKMSRTALRSFFKDSIAEAKKQGVLLSLHMKATMMKVSDPIIFGHGVTVFFEDVFTKHEKIFKELGVNANNGLGDVHAKIKDLPADQKAEIEADIKACIKNGPELAMVDSDKGITNFHVPSDIIIDASMAAAIRTSGKMWDPAGKEADTLAMIPDNSYAGIFQSAIDFCRENGEFDPTTMGTVPNVGLMAQKAQEYGSHDKTFEMSGNGTVRVLDGAGNVLHEIAVEEGDIFRACQVKDIPIQDWVKLAVKRARLSETPVVFWLDKDRGHDANMIKKVNTYLKDHDTNGLDISIMSPVDAMNHALKRAKEGKDTISATGNVLRDYLTDLFPILELGTSAKMLSIVPLIQGGGLFETGAGGSAPKHVQQFVKEGHLRWESLGEFLALSESFAHLNQVKGNAKAQVLAETLDRATGKLMENKKSPGRAVGDLDNAGTHIYEALYWAKELAAQDNDADLKAKFAPVAEQLETKIDTIFNEINASNGQAKDVGGYFRTDPKKVAQSMRRSSTFNSILDSLN
;
A
#
# COMPACT_ATOMS: atom_id res chain seq x y z
N PRO A 1 25.53 11.23 -14.33
CA PRO A 1 24.81 12.31 -15.04
C PRO A 1 23.75 12.88 -14.09
N ASP A 2 23.43 14.16 -14.23
CA ASP A 2 22.28 14.75 -13.54
C ASP A 2 20.97 14.21 -14.16
N TYR A 3 19.86 14.30 -13.42
CA TYR A 3 18.56 13.90 -13.91
C TYR A 3 17.90 15.06 -14.71
N PRO A 4 17.62 14.90 -16.01
CA PRO A 4 17.02 15.97 -16.81
C PRO A 4 15.49 15.99 -16.63
N GLU A 5 14.96 17.02 -15.99
CA GLU A 5 13.52 17.18 -15.73
C GLU A 5 12.72 17.41 -17.03
N ASP A 6 13.23 18.26 -17.92
CA ASP A 6 12.63 18.63 -19.20
C ASP A 6 13.63 18.40 -20.35
N PRO A 7 13.76 17.15 -20.84
CA PRO A 7 14.80 16.79 -21.80
C PRO A 7 14.54 17.42 -23.17
N LYS A 8 15.48 18.22 -23.67
CA LYS A 8 15.41 18.89 -24.99
C LYS A 8 16.17 18.15 -26.07
N THR A 9 17.17 17.36 -25.68
CA THR A 9 18.02 16.58 -26.59
C THR A 9 17.72 15.09 -26.49
N ASP A 10 18.11 14.32 -27.52
CA ASP A 10 17.93 12.87 -27.51
C ASP A 10 18.81 12.18 -26.44
N GLU A 11 19.98 12.74 -26.14
CA GLU A 11 20.83 12.29 -25.03
C GLU A 11 20.12 12.48 -23.67
N GLU A 12 19.53 13.65 -23.42
CA GLU A 12 18.77 13.90 -22.19
C GLU A 12 17.55 12.96 -22.08
N LYS A 13 16.85 12.70 -23.19
CA LYS A 13 15.73 11.74 -23.21
C LYS A 13 16.22 10.32 -22.86
N GLU A 14 17.38 9.91 -23.35
CA GLU A 14 17.97 8.60 -23.02
C GLU A 14 18.38 8.53 -21.54
N ILE A 15 19.03 9.56 -21.01
CA ILE A 15 19.41 9.67 -19.60
C ILE A 15 18.16 9.61 -18.72
N LYS A 16 17.12 10.39 -19.05
CA LYS A 16 15.83 10.37 -18.35
C LYS A 16 15.24 8.96 -18.36
N THR A 17 15.24 8.29 -19.51
CA THR A 17 14.72 6.92 -19.65
C THR A 17 15.46 5.94 -18.74
N LYS A 18 16.78 6.08 -18.57
CA LYS A 18 17.57 5.23 -17.65
C LYS A 18 17.21 5.49 -16.19
N PHE A 19 17.08 6.75 -15.77
CA PHE A 19 16.65 7.08 -14.40
C PHE A 19 15.19 6.66 -14.14
N ASP A 20 14.31 6.79 -15.11
CA ASP A 20 12.89 6.44 -15.02
C ASP A 20 12.67 4.93 -14.80
N LYS A 21 13.66 4.09 -15.13
CA LYS A 21 13.69 2.66 -14.79
C LYS A 21 14.07 2.38 -13.33
N VAL A 22 14.79 3.29 -12.68
CA VAL A 22 15.30 3.14 -11.30
C VAL A 22 14.38 3.80 -10.28
N LYS A 23 13.76 4.94 -10.62
CA LYS A 23 12.86 5.66 -9.72
C LYS A 23 11.49 4.98 -9.58
N GLY A 24 10.80 5.27 -8.48
CA GLY A 24 9.49 4.67 -8.17
C GLY A 24 9.61 3.24 -7.64
N SER A 25 8.54 2.45 -7.77
CA SER A 25 8.53 1.04 -7.32
C SER A 25 9.24 0.13 -8.32
N ALA A 26 10.59 0.14 -8.32
CA ALA A 26 11.39 -0.65 -9.26
C ALA A 26 11.70 -2.08 -8.75
N VAL A 27 11.73 -2.29 -7.44
CA VAL A 27 12.12 -3.58 -6.82
C VAL A 27 10.95 -4.55 -6.71
N ASN A 28 9.83 -4.14 -6.11
CA ASN A 28 8.68 -5.02 -5.85
C ASN A 28 8.16 -5.73 -7.11
N PRO A 29 8.01 -5.06 -8.27
CA PRO A 29 7.52 -5.71 -9.49
C PRO A 29 8.47 -6.77 -10.06
N VAL A 30 9.75 -6.75 -9.66
CA VAL A 30 10.74 -7.76 -10.05
C VAL A 30 10.68 -8.94 -9.08
N LEU A 31 10.65 -8.70 -7.77
CA LEU A 31 10.68 -9.76 -6.76
C LEU A 31 9.35 -10.52 -6.60
N ARG A 32 8.21 -9.86 -6.80
CA ARG A 32 6.86 -10.45 -6.65
C ARG A 32 6.49 -11.36 -7.83
N GLN A 33 7.20 -12.49 -7.95
CA GLN A 33 6.92 -13.57 -8.91
C GLN A 33 6.02 -14.67 -8.31
N GLY A 34 5.14 -14.25 -7.40
CA GLY A 34 4.21 -15.08 -6.65
C GLY A 34 3.06 -14.23 -6.14
N ASN A 35 1.97 -14.87 -5.74
CA ASN A 35 0.82 -14.19 -5.16
C ASN A 35 1.02 -13.94 -3.65
N SER A 36 0.19 -13.06 -3.09
CA SER A 36 0.31 -12.59 -1.71
C SER A 36 -0.48 -13.48 -0.74
N ASP A 37 0.15 -13.95 0.33
CA ASP A 37 -0.49 -14.43 1.57
C ASP A 37 -0.19 -13.41 2.68
N ARG A 38 -1.16 -12.55 3.00
CA ARG A 38 -1.04 -11.51 4.02
C ARG A 38 -2.02 -11.75 5.16
N ARG A 39 -1.52 -11.86 6.38
CA ARG A 39 -2.32 -12.18 7.58
C ARG A 39 -1.63 -11.74 8.87
N ALA A 40 -2.41 -11.51 9.92
CA ALA A 40 -1.83 -11.31 11.25
C ALA A 40 -1.26 -12.63 11.76
N ALA A 41 -0.11 -12.60 12.44
CA ALA A 41 0.35 -13.75 13.21
C ALA A 41 -0.57 -13.94 14.43
N VAL A 42 -0.76 -15.19 14.87
CA VAL A 42 -1.60 -15.51 16.03
C VAL A 42 -1.09 -14.82 17.29
N SER A 43 0.23 -14.83 17.51
CA SER A 43 0.92 -14.14 18.60
C SER A 43 0.61 -12.64 18.63
N VAL A 44 0.64 -11.98 17.46
CA VAL A 44 0.31 -10.55 17.31
C VAL A 44 -1.17 -10.27 17.59
N LYS A 45 -2.08 -11.11 17.06
CA LYS A 45 -3.52 -10.95 17.31
C LYS A 45 -3.86 -11.13 18.79
N ASN A 46 -3.28 -12.14 19.45
CA ASN A 46 -3.47 -12.37 20.88
C ASN A 46 -2.95 -11.19 21.71
N TYR A 47 -1.78 -10.65 21.35
CA TYR A 47 -1.27 -9.44 21.99
C TYR A 47 -2.22 -8.25 21.84
N ALA A 48 -2.77 -8.02 20.65
CA ALA A 48 -3.74 -6.95 20.40
C ALA A 48 -5.03 -7.13 21.22
N LYS A 49 -5.48 -8.37 21.43
CA LYS A 49 -6.63 -8.67 22.30
C LYS A 49 -6.37 -8.31 23.76
N SER A 50 -5.19 -8.65 24.28
CA SER A 50 -4.79 -8.35 25.67
C SER A 50 -4.36 -6.89 25.88
N ASN A 51 -3.99 -6.18 24.81
CA ASN A 51 -3.52 -4.80 24.84
C ASN A 51 -4.22 -3.97 23.75
N PRO A 52 -5.54 -3.75 23.85
CA PRO A 52 -6.31 -3.10 22.80
C PRO A 52 -5.82 -1.69 22.55
N HIS A 53 -5.61 -1.37 21.28
CA HIS A 53 -5.32 -0.02 20.84
C HIS A 53 -6.60 0.83 20.84
N LYS A 54 -6.45 2.16 20.83
CA LYS A 54 -7.59 3.07 20.79
C LYS A 54 -8.31 2.99 19.44
N MET A 55 -9.64 2.88 19.52
CA MET A 55 -10.60 3.03 18.42
C MET A 55 -11.46 4.26 18.70
N GLY A 56 -11.64 5.11 17.70
CA GLY A 56 -12.52 6.27 17.79
C GLY A 56 -13.98 5.83 17.86
N LYS A 57 -14.76 6.44 18.76
CA LYS A 57 -16.19 6.14 18.90
C LYS A 57 -16.99 6.58 17.68
N TRP A 58 -17.81 5.69 17.14
CA TRP A 58 -18.67 6.04 16.01
C TRP A 58 -20.02 6.58 16.47
N SER A 59 -20.51 7.61 15.78
CA SER A 59 -21.85 8.18 15.99
C SER A 59 -22.76 7.84 14.81
N LYS A 60 -24.02 7.51 15.11
CA LYS A 60 -25.07 7.34 14.10
C LYS A 60 -25.33 8.62 13.29
N ASP A 61 -24.99 9.78 13.87
CA ASP A 61 -25.14 11.10 13.24
C ASP A 61 -23.91 11.53 12.42
N SER A 62 -22.89 10.68 12.28
CA SER A 62 -21.70 11.02 11.48
C SER A 62 -22.09 11.33 10.03
N LYS A 63 -21.66 12.48 9.55
CA LYS A 63 -21.85 12.94 8.17
C LYS A 63 -20.76 12.44 7.21
N THR A 64 -19.74 11.73 7.71
CA THR A 64 -18.65 11.23 6.88
C THR A 64 -19.17 10.27 5.84
N ASN A 65 -18.84 10.49 4.56
CA ASN A 65 -19.19 9.60 3.46
C ASN A 65 -18.09 9.61 2.38
N VAL A 66 -18.06 8.57 1.57
CA VAL A 66 -17.27 8.52 0.34
C VAL A 66 -18.07 9.14 -0.80
N ALA A 67 -17.42 9.96 -1.61
CA ALA A 67 -17.95 10.45 -2.88
C ALA A 67 -17.14 9.81 -4.02
N HIS A 68 -17.83 9.22 -5.00
CA HIS A 68 -17.24 8.68 -6.22
C HIS A 68 -18.08 9.07 -7.44
N MET A 69 -17.54 8.88 -8.65
CA MET A 69 -18.25 9.14 -9.89
C MET A 69 -19.40 8.13 -10.08
N ASN A 70 -20.48 8.58 -10.73
CA ASN A 70 -21.64 7.75 -11.09
C ASN A 70 -21.62 7.27 -12.55
N GLY A 71 -20.53 7.53 -13.27
CA GLY A 71 -20.34 7.21 -14.67
C GLY A 71 -19.22 8.05 -15.28
N GLY A 72 -18.67 7.59 -16.40
CA GLY A 72 -17.52 8.24 -17.05
C GLY A 72 -16.18 7.95 -16.37
N ASP A 73 -16.13 7.07 -15.38
CA ASP A 73 -14.92 6.60 -14.69
C ASP A 73 -14.37 5.31 -15.33
N PHE A 74 -13.31 4.73 -14.73
CA PHE A 74 -12.74 3.50 -15.27
C PHE A 74 -13.68 2.31 -15.12
N PHE A 75 -14.44 2.25 -14.02
CA PHE A 75 -15.43 1.21 -13.78
C PHE A 75 -16.48 1.15 -14.91
N SER A 76 -17.13 2.28 -15.19
CA SER A 76 -18.25 2.34 -16.14
C SER A 76 -17.85 2.16 -17.61
N ASN A 77 -16.57 2.39 -17.95
CA ASN A 77 -16.06 2.29 -19.32
C ASN A 77 -15.26 1.00 -19.59
N GLU A 78 -15.17 0.08 -18.64
CA GLU A 78 -14.31 -1.10 -18.74
C GLU A 78 -14.80 -2.09 -19.80
N LYS A 79 -13.88 -2.53 -20.66
CA LYS A 79 -14.02 -3.70 -21.53
C LYS A 79 -12.92 -4.71 -21.21
N SER A 80 -13.23 -5.99 -21.29
CA SER A 80 -12.30 -7.08 -20.97
C SER A 80 -12.48 -8.27 -21.90
N ALA A 81 -11.37 -8.93 -22.25
CA ALA A 81 -11.37 -10.13 -23.05
C ALA A 81 -10.29 -11.11 -22.58
N VAL A 82 -10.56 -12.41 -22.79
CA VAL A 82 -9.58 -13.48 -22.60
C VAL A 82 -8.93 -13.78 -23.95
N ILE A 83 -7.60 -13.81 -23.99
CA ILE A 83 -6.82 -14.05 -25.19
C ILE A 83 -6.93 -15.54 -25.57
N SER A 84 -7.33 -15.83 -26.80
CA SER A 84 -7.31 -17.18 -27.35
C SER A 84 -5.92 -17.58 -27.84
N ASP A 85 -5.73 -18.85 -28.17
CA ASP A 85 -4.48 -19.33 -28.78
C ASP A 85 -4.16 -18.60 -30.08
N GLN A 86 -5.16 -18.30 -30.91
CA GLN A 86 -4.99 -17.59 -32.18
C GLN A 86 -4.69 -16.10 -32.00
N ALA A 87 -5.13 -15.50 -30.89
CA ALA A 87 -4.93 -14.10 -30.56
C ALA A 87 -3.65 -13.85 -29.76
N ALA A 88 -2.96 -14.91 -29.32
CA ALA A 88 -1.70 -14.81 -28.58
C ALA A 88 -0.57 -14.24 -29.46
N GLY A 89 0.36 -13.50 -28.85
CA GLY A 89 1.49 -12.89 -29.54
C GLY A 89 1.82 -11.50 -28.99
N LYS A 90 2.28 -10.62 -29.89
CA LYS A 90 2.65 -9.25 -29.57
C LYS A 90 1.56 -8.27 -30.01
N GLY A 91 0.73 -7.86 -29.06
CA GLY A 91 -0.28 -6.83 -29.29
C GLY A 91 0.30 -5.41 -29.29
N LYS A 92 -0.56 -4.44 -29.63
CA LYS A 92 -0.25 -3.01 -29.64
C LYS A 92 -1.47 -2.17 -29.24
N ILE A 93 -1.23 -0.92 -28.86
CA ILE A 93 -2.24 0.11 -28.58
C ILE A 93 -1.99 1.28 -29.52
N GLU A 94 -3.02 1.71 -30.22
CA GLU A 94 -2.96 2.85 -31.14
C GLU A 94 -4.15 3.79 -30.93
N PHE A 95 -3.93 5.07 -31.20
CA PHE A 95 -4.94 6.11 -31.17
C PHE A 95 -5.26 6.55 -32.60
N MET A 96 -6.52 6.42 -32.99
CA MET A 96 -7.07 6.93 -34.24
C MET A 96 -7.78 8.24 -33.95
N GLY A 97 -7.15 9.36 -34.31
CA GLY A 97 -7.72 10.70 -34.14
C GLY A 97 -8.90 10.94 -35.07
N SER A 98 -9.76 11.88 -34.69
CA SER A 98 -10.89 12.34 -35.54
C SER A 98 -10.42 13.00 -36.84
N ASP A 99 -9.13 13.35 -36.95
CA ASP A 99 -8.46 13.81 -38.16
C ASP A 99 -8.09 12.67 -39.15
N GLY A 100 -8.35 11.41 -38.76
CA GLY A 100 -8.00 10.22 -39.51
C GLY A 100 -6.56 9.74 -39.31
N LYS A 101 -5.74 10.43 -38.50
CA LYS A 101 -4.37 10.05 -38.22
C LYS A 101 -4.31 8.95 -37.16
N THR A 102 -3.53 7.90 -37.43
CA THR A 102 -3.24 6.86 -36.43
C THR A 102 -1.88 7.10 -35.78
N THR A 103 -1.84 7.13 -34.45
CA THR A 103 -0.63 7.28 -33.65
C THR A 103 -0.43 6.02 -32.81
N LEU A 104 0.75 5.42 -32.90
CA LEU A 104 1.12 4.28 -32.05
C LEU A 104 1.37 4.80 -30.62
N LEU A 105 0.62 4.28 -29.65
CA LEU A 105 0.82 4.61 -28.23
C LEU A 105 1.77 3.61 -27.55
N LYS A 106 1.60 2.32 -27.86
CA LYS A 106 2.45 1.25 -27.30
C LYS A 106 2.50 0.06 -28.23
N ASP A 107 3.68 -0.53 -28.38
CA ASP A 107 3.89 -1.79 -29.10
C ASP A 107 4.46 -2.90 -28.21
N ASN A 108 4.63 -4.07 -28.81
CA ASN A 108 5.29 -5.24 -28.23
C ASN A 108 4.69 -5.68 -26.88
N ILE A 109 3.37 -5.59 -26.74
CA ILE A 109 2.66 -6.04 -25.54
C ILE A 109 2.52 -7.56 -25.63
N ALA A 110 3.29 -8.29 -24.83
CA ALA A 110 3.20 -9.74 -24.81
C ALA A 110 1.84 -10.20 -24.26
N MET A 111 1.09 -10.96 -25.04
CA MET A 111 -0.20 -11.55 -24.70
C MET A 111 -0.13 -13.06 -24.91
N GLY A 112 -0.27 -13.84 -23.86
CA GLY A 112 -0.33 -15.30 -23.90
C GLY A 112 -1.77 -15.79 -23.97
N ALA A 113 -1.95 -17.02 -24.46
CA ALA A 113 -3.25 -17.67 -24.41
C ALA A 113 -3.75 -17.78 -22.96
N GLY A 114 -5.03 -17.47 -22.75
CA GLY A 114 -5.66 -17.43 -21.44
C GLY A 114 -5.42 -16.14 -20.66
N ASP A 115 -4.53 -15.24 -21.09
CA ASP A 115 -4.37 -13.93 -20.44
C ASP A 115 -5.68 -13.13 -20.50
N LEU A 116 -5.95 -12.31 -19.48
CA LEU A 116 -6.98 -11.27 -19.56
C LEU A 116 -6.32 -9.97 -19.96
N VAL A 117 -6.97 -9.25 -20.89
CA VAL A 117 -6.60 -7.90 -21.30
C VAL A 117 -7.83 -7.02 -21.22
N ASP A 118 -7.68 -5.92 -20.49
CA ASP A 118 -8.75 -4.95 -20.22
C ASP A 118 -8.38 -3.59 -20.80
N ALA A 119 -9.38 -2.83 -21.23
CA ALA A 119 -9.23 -1.45 -21.69
C ALA A 119 -10.35 -0.59 -21.12
N THR A 120 -10.01 0.62 -20.68
CA THR A 120 -10.96 1.54 -20.06
C THR A 120 -10.49 2.98 -20.22
N LYS A 121 -11.35 3.94 -19.87
CA LYS A 121 -11.00 5.36 -19.75
C LYS A 121 -11.67 6.02 -18.55
N MET A 122 -11.07 7.11 -18.08
CA MET A 122 -11.71 8.09 -17.23
C MET A 122 -11.92 9.37 -18.05
N SER A 123 -13.16 9.82 -18.14
CA SER A 123 -13.53 11.05 -18.83
C SER A 123 -13.10 12.27 -18.03
N ARG A 124 -12.32 13.15 -18.65
CA ARG A 124 -11.91 14.42 -18.02
C ARG A 124 -13.12 15.28 -17.68
N THR A 125 -14.09 15.36 -18.59
CA THR A 125 -15.31 16.15 -18.41
C THR A 125 -16.11 15.64 -17.21
N ALA A 126 -16.37 14.33 -17.13
CA ALA A 126 -17.10 13.74 -16.01
C ALA A 126 -16.35 13.89 -14.69
N LEU A 127 -15.03 13.67 -14.68
CA LEU A 127 -14.18 13.82 -13.51
C LEU A 127 -14.21 15.26 -12.95
N ARG A 128 -14.08 16.26 -13.83
CA ARG A 128 -14.12 17.67 -13.40
C ARG A 128 -15.51 18.06 -12.90
N SER A 129 -16.59 17.53 -13.49
CA SER A 129 -17.95 17.72 -12.96
C SER A 129 -18.07 17.13 -11.56
N PHE A 130 -17.63 15.89 -11.38
CA PHE A 130 -17.63 15.22 -10.07
C PHE A 130 -16.90 16.03 -8.99
N PHE A 131 -15.74 16.61 -9.30
CA PHE A 131 -15.03 17.46 -8.35
C PHE A 131 -15.84 18.73 -8.01
N LYS A 132 -16.42 19.41 -9.00
CA LYS A 132 -17.26 20.60 -8.76
C LYS A 132 -18.46 20.27 -7.85
N ASP A 133 -19.14 19.16 -8.14
CA ASP A 133 -20.30 18.72 -7.38
C ASP A 133 -19.92 18.32 -5.95
N SER A 134 -18.81 17.59 -5.77
CA SER A 134 -18.32 17.17 -4.46
C SER A 134 -17.84 18.34 -3.59
N ILE A 135 -17.18 19.33 -4.19
CA ILE A 135 -16.77 20.56 -3.51
C ILE A 135 -18.01 21.33 -3.01
N ALA A 136 -19.02 21.48 -3.87
CA ALA A 136 -20.26 22.15 -3.52
C ALA A 136 -21.03 21.41 -2.40
N GLU A 137 -21.08 20.07 -2.47
CA GLU A 137 -21.77 19.26 -1.49
C GLU A 137 -21.06 19.27 -0.13
N ALA A 138 -19.72 19.13 -0.09
CA ALA A 138 -18.97 19.23 1.16
C ALA A 138 -19.21 20.58 1.87
N LYS A 139 -19.22 21.67 1.08
CA LYS A 139 -19.49 23.02 1.60
C LYS A 139 -20.91 23.14 2.14
N LYS A 140 -21.90 22.58 1.43
CA LYS A 140 -23.30 22.59 1.84
C LYS A 140 -23.54 21.75 3.11
N GLN A 141 -22.88 20.61 3.25
CA GLN A 141 -23.01 19.75 4.44
C GLN A 141 -22.23 20.28 5.65
N GLY A 142 -21.26 21.16 5.42
CA GLY A 142 -20.36 21.68 6.45
C GLY A 142 -19.39 20.61 6.95
N VAL A 143 -18.83 19.81 6.04
CA VAL A 143 -17.84 18.75 6.34
C VAL A 143 -16.52 19.04 5.62
N LEU A 144 -15.43 18.44 6.10
CA LEU A 144 -14.13 18.55 5.44
C LEU A 144 -14.17 17.91 4.06
N LEU A 145 -13.57 18.53 3.07
CA LEU A 145 -13.30 17.90 1.78
C LEU A 145 -11.93 17.21 1.82
N SER A 146 -11.89 15.95 1.39
CA SER A 146 -10.66 15.17 1.25
C SER A 146 -10.62 14.41 -0.08
N LEU A 147 -9.42 14.19 -0.61
CA LEU A 147 -9.14 13.46 -1.84
C LEU A 147 -8.15 12.35 -1.53
N HIS A 148 -8.56 11.11 -1.79
CA HIS A 148 -7.80 9.91 -1.47
C HIS A 148 -7.37 9.18 -2.75
N MET A 149 -6.08 9.25 -3.05
CA MET A 149 -5.49 8.70 -4.28
C MET A 149 -4.28 7.81 -3.95
N LYS A 150 -3.66 7.20 -4.96
CA LYS A 150 -2.45 6.39 -4.81
C LYS A 150 -1.32 6.86 -5.74
N ALA A 151 -1.08 8.18 -5.78
CA ALA A 151 -0.24 8.86 -6.75
C ALA A 151 1.19 8.31 -6.91
N THR A 152 1.80 7.82 -5.83
CA THR A 152 3.15 7.23 -5.87
C THR A 152 3.19 5.91 -6.65
N MET A 153 2.15 5.08 -6.51
CA MET A 153 2.07 3.77 -7.18
C MET A 153 1.47 3.92 -8.58
N MET A 154 0.31 4.57 -8.67
CA MET A 154 -0.37 4.88 -9.93
C MET A 154 0.25 6.12 -10.61
N LYS A 155 1.54 6.06 -10.88
CA LYS A 155 2.43 7.17 -11.26
C LYS A 155 2.05 7.97 -12.53
N VAL A 156 1.02 7.55 -13.26
CA VAL A 156 0.51 8.25 -14.46
C VAL A 156 -0.89 8.77 -14.21
N SER A 157 -1.86 7.87 -13.96
CA SER A 157 -3.28 8.26 -13.80
C SER A 157 -3.52 9.18 -12.61
N ASP A 158 -3.03 8.81 -11.45
CA ASP A 158 -3.45 9.44 -10.19
C ASP A 158 -2.90 10.87 -10.03
N PRO A 159 -1.66 11.19 -10.44
CA PRO A 159 -1.21 12.58 -10.51
C PRO A 159 -2.08 13.46 -11.44
N ILE A 160 -2.56 12.94 -12.57
CA ILE A 160 -3.45 13.69 -13.48
C ILE A 160 -4.80 13.93 -12.81
N ILE A 161 -5.38 12.89 -12.20
CA ILE A 161 -6.64 12.99 -11.45
C ILE A 161 -6.51 14.01 -10.31
N PHE A 162 -5.40 13.95 -9.56
CA PHE A 162 -5.09 14.89 -8.49
C PHE A 162 -4.96 16.32 -9.00
N GLY A 163 -4.25 16.53 -10.12
CA GLY A 163 -4.14 17.84 -10.76
C GLY A 163 -5.48 18.41 -11.23
N HIS A 164 -6.41 17.56 -11.68
CA HIS A 164 -7.79 17.98 -11.92
C HIS A 164 -8.49 18.42 -10.64
N GLY A 165 -8.33 17.69 -9.52
CA GLY A 165 -8.86 18.11 -8.22
C GLY A 165 -8.31 19.49 -7.79
N VAL A 166 -7.00 19.70 -7.90
CA VAL A 166 -6.33 20.97 -7.61
C VAL A 166 -6.87 22.09 -8.49
N THR A 167 -6.85 21.92 -9.81
CA THR A 167 -7.28 22.97 -10.76
C THR A 167 -8.78 23.27 -10.69
N VAL A 168 -9.61 22.34 -10.23
CA VAL A 168 -11.05 22.60 -10.00
C VAL A 168 -11.26 23.34 -8.68
N PHE A 169 -10.58 22.96 -7.60
CA PHE A 169 -10.72 23.66 -6.32
C PHE A 169 -10.19 25.10 -6.39
N PHE A 170 -9.08 25.32 -7.10
CA PHE A 170 -8.41 26.60 -7.26
C PHE A 170 -8.65 27.23 -8.65
N GLU A 171 -9.81 26.97 -9.26
CA GLU A 171 -10.13 27.39 -10.64
C GLU A 171 -9.89 28.89 -10.87
N ASP A 172 -10.30 29.74 -9.92
CA ASP A 172 -10.10 31.20 -10.00
C ASP A 172 -8.61 31.59 -10.04
N VAL A 173 -7.76 30.93 -9.23
CA VAL A 173 -6.31 31.20 -9.18
C VAL A 173 -5.65 30.78 -10.48
N PHE A 174 -5.92 29.55 -10.94
CA PHE A 174 -5.31 29.02 -12.16
C PHE A 174 -5.77 29.78 -13.42
N THR A 175 -7.00 30.28 -13.43
CA THR A 175 -7.51 31.11 -14.53
C THR A 175 -6.89 32.49 -14.52
N LYS A 176 -6.85 33.17 -13.36
CA LYS A 176 -6.29 34.52 -13.24
C LYS A 176 -4.80 34.57 -13.54
N HIS A 177 -4.04 33.56 -13.12
CA HIS A 177 -2.57 33.52 -13.20
C HIS A 177 -2.02 32.60 -14.30
N GLU A 178 -2.87 32.15 -15.24
CA GLU A 178 -2.53 31.15 -16.26
C GLU A 178 -1.20 31.44 -16.97
N LYS A 179 -1.01 32.68 -17.43
CA LYS A 179 0.19 33.09 -18.15
C LYS A 179 1.45 32.95 -17.29
N ILE A 180 1.41 33.43 -16.05
CA ILE A 180 2.55 33.37 -15.11
C ILE A 180 2.87 31.90 -14.78
N PHE A 181 1.84 31.09 -14.50
CA PHE A 181 2.02 29.67 -14.21
C PHE A 181 2.62 28.90 -15.39
N LYS A 182 2.23 29.23 -16.62
CA LYS A 182 2.82 28.64 -17.83
C LYS A 182 4.29 29.02 -18.00
N GLU A 183 4.65 30.29 -17.75
CA GLU A 183 6.04 30.78 -17.84
C GLU A 183 6.94 30.13 -16.76
N LEU A 184 6.41 29.92 -15.56
CA LEU A 184 7.13 29.26 -14.46
C LEU A 184 7.18 27.73 -14.58
N GLY A 185 6.40 27.14 -15.48
CA GLY A 185 6.26 25.70 -15.60
C GLY A 185 5.62 25.05 -14.38
N VAL A 186 4.60 25.70 -13.81
CA VAL A 186 3.79 25.14 -12.71
C VAL A 186 3.06 23.90 -13.19
N ASN A 187 3.12 22.83 -12.41
CA ASN A 187 2.45 21.58 -12.69
C ASN A 187 1.47 21.20 -11.57
N ALA A 188 0.17 21.37 -11.82
CA ALA A 188 -0.87 21.04 -10.85
C ALA A 188 -0.90 19.55 -10.44
N ASN A 189 -0.35 18.65 -11.26
CA ASN A 189 -0.24 17.22 -10.93
C ASN A 189 0.72 16.98 -9.74
N ASN A 190 1.60 17.95 -9.45
CA ASN A 190 2.49 17.96 -8.29
C ASN A 190 1.87 18.67 -7.06
N GLY A 191 0.65 19.19 -7.18
CA GLY A 191 -0.07 19.88 -6.10
C GLY A 191 0.31 21.34 -5.88
N LEU A 192 -0.30 21.96 -4.86
CA LEU A 192 -0.03 23.36 -4.49
C LEU A 192 1.41 23.58 -4.01
N GLY A 193 2.08 22.54 -3.53
CA GLY A 193 3.49 22.61 -3.17
C GLY A 193 4.36 23.02 -4.35
N ASP A 194 4.00 22.61 -5.57
CA ASP A 194 4.68 23.02 -6.80
C ASP A 194 4.46 24.50 -7.11
N VAL A 195 3.21 24.98 -6.99
CA VAL A 195 2.87 26.41 -7.10
C VAL A 195 3.71 27.22 -6.12
N HIS A 196 3.68 26.86 -4.83
CA HIS A 196 4.44 27.55 -3.79
C HIS A 196 5.96 27.49 -3.99
N ALA A 197 6.49 26.43 -4.61
CA ALA A 197 7.91 26.34 -4.94
C ALA A 197 8.29 27.28 -6.08
N LYS A 198 7.50 27.30 -7.16
CA LYS A 198 7.77 28.05 -8.38
C LYS A 198 7.57 29.57 -8.24
N ILE A 199 6.62 30.02 -7.41
CA ILE A 199 6.39 31.45 -7.21
C ILE A 199 7.42 32.13 -6.29
N LYS A 200 8.37 31.39 -5.70
CA LYS A 200 9.39 31.97 -4.81
C LYS A 200 10.29 32.98 -5.51
N ASP A 201 10.52 32.78 -6.80
CA ASP A 201 11.43 33.60 -7.59
C ASP A 201 10.73 34.79 -8.26
N LEU A 202 9.42 34.97 -8.02
CA LEU A 202 8.64 36.11 -8.51
C LEU A 202 8.90 37.40 -7.70
N PRO A 203 8.64 38.57 -8.30
CA PRO A 203 8.50 39.82 -7.56
C PRO A 203 7.53 39.70 -6.37
N ALA A 204 7.85 40.39 -5.27
CA ALA A 204 7.15 40.23 -3.99
C ALA A 204 5.64 40.59 -4.07
N ASP A 205 5.28 41.55 -4.90
CA ASP A 205 3.90 41.95 -5.17
C ASP A 205 3.12 40.87 -5.93
N GLN A 206 3.68 40.30 -7.00
CA GLN A 206 3.05 39.22 -7.75
C GLN A 206 2.90 37.94 -6.90
N LYS A 207 3.94 37.60 -6.14
CA LYS A 207 3.88 36.49 -5.19
C LYS A 207 2.79 36.70 -4.14
N ALA A 208 2.72 37.90 -3.54
CA ALA A 208 1.71 38.22 -2.54
C ALA A 208 0.28 38.18 -3.11
N GLU A 209 0.09 38.62 -4.36
CA GLU A 209 -1.19 38.53 -5.06
C GLU A 209 -1.64 37.07 -5.23
N ILE A 210 -0.76 36.20 -5.75
CA ILE A 210 -1.06 34.77 -5.93
C ILE A 210 -1.38 34.10 -4.59
N GLU A 211 -0.59 34.37 -3.55
CA GLU A 211 -0.83 33.83 -2.20
C GLU A 211 -2.16 34.33 -1.60
N ALA A 212 -2.55 35.57 -1.87
CA ALA A 212 -3.83 36.13 -1.44
C ALA A 212 -5.01 35.46 -2.16
N ASP A 213 -4.90 35.24 -3.47
CA ASP A 213 -5.94 34.57 -4.26
C ASP A 213 -6.11 33.09 -3.85
N ILE A 214 -5.01 32.39 -3.52
CA ILE A 214 -5.06 31.02 -2.97
C ILE A 214 -5.81 31.02 -1.63
N LYS A 215 -5.49 31.95 -0.71
CA LYS A 215 -6.19 32.09 0.57
C LYS A 215 -7.66 32.41 0.38
N ALA A 216 -8.01 33.25 -0.60
CA ALA A 216 -9.38 33.57 -0.94
C ALA A 216 -10.16 32.33 -1.42
N CYS A 217 -9.55 31.49 -2.27
CA CYS A 217 -10.17 30.23 -2.70
C CYS A 217 -10.43 29.29 -1.52
N ILE A 218 -9.45 29.09 -0.64
CA ILE A 218 -9.63 28.25 0.55
C ILE A 218 -10.75 28.79 1.44
N LYS A 219 -10.78 30.10 1.68
CA LYS A 219 -11.83 30.75 2.48
C LYS A 219 -13.22 30.62 1.86
N ASN A 220 -13.31 30.63 0.53
CA ASN A 220 -14.56 30.57 -0.21
C ASN A 220 -15.02 29.13 -0.48
N GLY A 221 -14.15 28.12 -0.34
CA GLY A 221 -14.46 26.70 -0.50
C GLY A 221 -14.98 26.02 0.78
N PRO A 222 -15.22 24.70 0.76
CA PRO A 222 -15.28 23.91 1.98
C PRO A 222 -13.92 23.88 2.68
N GLU A 223 -13.92 23.63 3.99
CA GLU A 223 -12.67 23.35 4.69
C GLU A 223 -12.01 22.09 4.15
N LEU A 224 -10.68 22.10 4.03
CA LEU A 224 -9.89 21.00 3.51
C LEU A 224 -9.36 20.15 4.66
N ALA A 225 -9.29 18.84 4.46
CA ALA A 225 -8.51 17.98 5.34
C ALA A 225 -7.02 18.38 5.32
N MET A 226 -6.41 18.34 6.50
CA MET A 226 -5.02 18.76 6.72
C MET A 226 -4.09 17.56 6.88
N VAL A 227 -2.91 17.67 6.27
CA VAL A 227 -1.76 16.78 6.51
C VAL A 227 -0.98 17.26 7.73
N ASP A 228 -0.79 18.57 7.85
CA ASP A 228 -0.12 19.24 8.97
C ASP A 228 -0.77 20.63 9.16
N SER A 229 -1.71 20.73 10.11
CA SER A 229 -2.47 21.95 10.37
C SER A 229 -1.59 23.10 10.87
N ASP A 230 -0.57 22.80 11.67
CA ASP A 230 0.36 23.81 12.23
C ASP A 230 1.17 24.51 11.14
N LYS A 231 1.44 23.80 10.04
CA LYS A 231 2.15 24.32 8.87
C LYS A 231 1.22 24.74 7.72
N GLY A 232 -0.09 24.59 7.87
CA GLY A 232 -1.05 24.88 6.81
C GLY A 232 -0.98 23.92 5.61
N ILE A 233 -0.41 22.71 5.78
CA ILE A 233 -0.30 21.73 4.69
C ILE A 233 -1.63 20.99 4.54
N THR A 234 -2.33 21.25 3.45
CA THR A 234 -3.64 20.68 3.08
C THR A 234 -3.50 19.40 2.26
N ASN A 235 -4.60 18.67 2.08
CA ASN A 235 -4.71 17.52 1.18
C ASN A 235 -4.28 17.80 -0.27
N PHE A 236 -4.38 19.05 -0.74
CA PHE A 236 -4.02 19.44 -2.10
C PHE A 236 -2.54 19.89 -2.25
N HIS A 237 -1.74 19.83 -1.18
CA HIS A 237 -0.34 20.28 -1.24
C HIS A 237 0.56 19.35 -2.03
N VAL A 238 0.55 18.05 -1.73
CA VAL A 238 1.41 17.06 -2.39
C VAL A 238 0.59 15.79 -2.65
N PRO A 239 0.58 15.26 -3.89
CA PRO A 239 -0.26 14.12 -4.27
C PRO A 239 0.06 12.82 -3.53
N SER A 240 1.25 12.71 -2.93
CA SER A 240 1.71 11.53 -2.19
C SER A 240 1.48 11.61 -0.68
N ASP A 241 0.94 12.70 -0.14
CA ASP A 241 0.78 12.87 1.31
C ASP A 241 -0.40 12.07 1.86
N ILE A 242 -1.52 12.03 1.13
CA ILE A 242 -2.73 11.28 1.49
C ILE A 242 -2.89 10.11 0.51
N ILE A 243 -2.51 8.92 0.97
CA ILE A 243 -2.54 7.68 0.20
C ILE A 243 -3.75 6.84 0.63
N ILE A 244 -4.63 6.51 -0.31
CA ILE A 244 -5.98 5.95 -0.07
C ILE A 244 -6.03 4.74 0.87
N ASP A 245 -5.13 3.77 0.70
CA ASP A 245 -5.05 2.55 1.52
C ASP A 245 -4.84 2.86 3.01
N ALA A 246 -3.87 3.70 3.32
CA ALA A 246 -3.55 4.08 4.70
C ALA A 246 -4.53 5.14 5.25
N SER A 247 -4.86 6.15 4.44
CA SER A 247 -5.66 7.31 4.87
C SER A 247 -7.11 6.94 5.15
N MET A 248 -7.75 6.12 4.32
CA MET A 248 -9.12 5.67 4.58
C MET A 248 -9.20 4.80 5.82
N ALA A 249 -8.26 3.86 5.99
CA ALA A 249 -8.16 3.04 7.20
C ALA A 249 -7.96 3.89 8.47
N ALA A 250 -7.09 4.90 8.41
CA ALA A 250 -6.84 5.83 9.51
C ALA A 250 -8.07 6.69 9.85
N ALA A 251 -8.79 7.17 8.84
CA ALA A 251 -10.03 7.92 9.03
C ALA A 251 -11.11 7.04 9.66
N ILE A 252 -11.33 5.83 9.13
CA ILE A 252 -12.34 4.89 9.66
C ILE A 252 -12.05 4.52 11.12
N ARG A 253 -10.78 4.29 11.46
CA ARG A 253 -10.35 4.05 12.84
C ARG A 253 -10.62 5.25 13.75
N THR A 254 -10.47 6.47 13.26
CA THR A 254 -10.69 7.73 13.98
C THR A 254 -12.11 8.23 13.78
N SER A 255 -13.12 7.37 14.01
CA SER A 255 -14.55 7.76 13.95
C SER A 255 -15.03 8.28 12.59
N GLY A 256 -14.34 7.97 11.49
CA GLY A 256 -14.60 8.54 10.17
C GLY A 256 -14.09 9.97 9.99
N LYS A 257 -13.20 10.46 10.87
CA LYS A 257 -12.78 11.86 10.91
C LYS A 257 -11.39 12.09 10.34
N MET A 258 -11.16 13.31 9.89
CA MET A 258 -9.85 13.85 9.51
C MET A 258 -9.59 15.16 10.25
N TRP A 259 -8.40 15.74 10.08
CA TRP A 259 -7.97 16.94 10.81
C TRP A 259 -8.35 18.22 10.04
N ASP A 260 -9.01 19.15 10.74
CA ASP A 260 -9.38 20.47 10.24
C ASP A 260 -8.20 21.47 10.33
N PRO A 261 -8.33 22.69 9.79
CA PRO A 261 -7.30 23.73 9.90
C PRO A 261 -6.94 24.14 11.34
N ALA A 262 -7.81 23.88 12.32
CA ALA A 262 -7.58 24.13 13.73
C ALA A 262 -6.94 22.93 14.47
N GLY A 263 -6.59 21.85 13.76
CA GLY A 263 -6.01 20.65 14.32
C GLY A 263 -7.01 19.79 15.12
N LYS A 264 -8.30 19.86 14.80
CA LYS A 264 -9.37 19.07 15.42
C LYS A 264 -9.95 18.04 14.46
N GLU A 265 -10.49 16.96 15.01
CA GLU A 265 -11.16 15.92 14.24
C GLU A 265 -12.55 16.38 13.76
N ALA A 266 -12.82 16.27 12.46
CA ALA A 266 -14.11 16.60 11.86
C ALA A 266 -14.54 15.55 10.81
N ASP A 267 -15.85 15.44 10.60
CA ASP A 267 -16.42 14.57 9.56
C ASP A 267 -15.97 15.04 8.17
N THR A 268 -15.88 14.12 7.21
CA THR A 268 -15.35 14.41 5.88
C THR A 268 -16.14 13.78 4.74
N LEU A 269 -16.24 14.50 3.62
CA LEU A 269 -16.58 13.93 2.33
C LEU A 269 -15.29 13.45 1.64
N ALA A 270 -15.04 12.14 1.69
CA ALA A 270 -13.86 11.49 1.15
C ALA A 270 -14.03 11.19 -0.34
N MET A 271 -13.44 12.02 -1.19
CA MET A 271 -13.47 11.81 -2.64
C MET A 271 -12.53 10.68 -3.05
N ILE A 272 -13.11 9.66 -3.69
CA ILE A 272 -12.45 8.55 -4.37
C ILE A 272 -13.07 8.48 -5.77
N PRO A 273 -12.51 9.15 -6.79
CA PRO A 273 -13.22 9.38 -8.04
C PRO A 273 -13.70 8.12 -8.75
N ASP A 274 -12.87 7.09 -8.82
CA ASP A 274 -13.20 5.83 -9.50
C ASP A 274 -14.02 4.89 -8.60
N ASN A 275 -15.13 4.38 -9.13
CA ASN A 275 -16.05 3.53 -8.35
C ASN A 275 -15.63 2.05 -8.28
N SER A 276 -14.52 1.62 -8.91
CA SER A 276 -14.11 0.21 -8.85
C SER A 276 -13.90 -0.30 -7.43
N TYR A 277 -13.47 0.59 -6.52
CA TYR A 277 -13.10 0.23 -5.15
C TYR A 277 -13.69 1.16 -4.08
N ALA A 278 -14.31 2.28 -4.45
CA ALA A 278 -14.84 3.27 -3.50
C ALA A 278 -15.88 2.67 -2.54
N GLY A 279 -16.78 1.83 -3.05
CA GLY A 279 -17.90 1.26 -2.29
C GLY A 279 -17.49 0.42 -1.07
N ILE A 280 -16.29 -0.17 -1.04
CA ILE A 280 -15.85 -0.96 0.13
C ILE A 280 -15.62 -0.07 1.35
N PHE A 281 -15.12 1.16 1.13
CA PHE A 281 -14.88 2.11 2.22
C PHE A 281 -16.19 2.72 2.70
N GLN A 282 -17.12 3.02 1.79
CA GLN A 282 -18.48 3.42 2.15
C GLN A 282 -19.16 2.34 3.00
N SER A 283 -19.04 1.06 2.61
CA SER A 283 -19.58 -0.07 3.38
C SER A 283 -19.03 -0.13 4.81
N ALA A 284 -17.71 0.09 4.98
CA ALA A 284 -17.08 0.13 6.30
C ALA A 284 -17.54 1.33 7.14
N ILE A 285 -17.70 2.51 6.52
CA ILE A 285 -18.24 3.71 7.16
C ILE A 285 -19.68 3.47 7.62
N ASP A 286 -20.55 2.96 6.73
CA ASP A 286 -21.95 2.69 7.04
C ASP A 286 -22.08 1.62 8.13
N PHE A 287 -21.26 0.58 8.08
CA PHE A 287 -21.25 -0.48 9.09
C PHE A 287 -20.87 0.08 10.47
N CYS A 288 -19.80 0.88 10.56
CA CYS A 288 -19.39 1.48 11.83
C CYS A 288 -20.40 2.54 12.31
N ARG A 289 -21.01 3.32 11.40
CA ARG A 289 -22.08 4.26 11.73
C ARG A 289 -23.25 3.53 12.39
N GLU A 290 -23.66 2.38 11.86
CA GLU A 290 -24.81 1.62 12.38
C GLU A 290 -24.48 0.77 13.63
N ASN A 291 -23.30 0.14 13.66
CA ASN A 291 -22.95 -0.89 14.65
C ASN A 291 -21.91 -0.43 15.69
N GLY A 292 -21.46 0.82 15.61
CA GLY A 292 -20.34 1.34 16.39
C GLY A 292 -18.97 0.79 15.95
N GLU A 293 -17.91 1.29 16.57
CA GLU A 293 -16.53 0.90 16.32
C GLU A 293 -16.27 -0.59 16.53
N PHE A 294 -15.23 -1.13 15.88
CA PHE A 294 -14.74 -2.47 16.18
C PHE A 294 -14.07 -2.51 17.56
N ASP A 295 -14.16 -3.68 18.21
CA ASP A 295 -13.50 -3.97 19.47
C ASP A 295 -12.32 -4.94 19.21
N PRO A 296 -11.06 -4.47 19.31
CA PRO A 296 -9.88 -5.31 19.08
C PRO A 296 -9.78 -6.52 20.01
N THR A 297 -10.47 -6.52 21.16
CA THR A 297 -10.44 -7.62 22.13
C THR A 297 -11.26 -8.83 21.69
N THR A 298 -12.29 -8.60 20.87
CA THR A 298 -13.26 -9.64 20.47
C THR A 298 -13.33 -9.87 18.97
N MET A 299 -12.96 -8.89 18.13
CA MET A 299 -13.12 -9.00 16.69
C MET A 299 -12.28 -10.13 16.08
N GLY A 300 -12.84 -10.76 15.04
CA GLY A 300 -12.16 -11.74 14.20
C GLY A 300 -11.04 -11.12 13.37
N THR A 301 -10.49 -11.88 12.44
CA THR A 301 -9.47 -11.43 11.49
C THR A 301 -9.89 -11.61 10.04
N VAL A 302 -9.46 -10.69 9.18
CA VAL A 302 -9.69 -10.76 7.73
C VAL A 302 -8.36 -10.85 6.99
N PRO A 303 -7.75 -12.05 6.91
CA PRO A 303 -6.56 -12.27 6.09
C PRO A 303 -6.85 -12.09 4.60
N ASN A 304 -5.80 -11.93 3.81
CA ASN A 304 -5.90 -11.69 2.37
C ASN A 304 -5.02 -12.66 1.55
N VAL A 305 -5.63 -13.21 0.50
CA VAL A 305 -4.95 -13.91 -0.59
C VAL A 305 -5.04 -13.04 -1.83
N GLY A 306 -3.95 -12.37 -2.20
CA GLY A 306 -3.94 -11.31 -3.20
C GLY A 306 -3.27 -11.72 -4.50
N LEU A 307 -3.98 -11.58 -5.62
CA LEU A 307 -3.43 -11.73 -6.97
C LEU A 307 -2.47 -10.57 -7.28
N MET A 308 -1.19 -10.86 -7.49
CA MET A 308 -0.20 -9.81 -7.77
C MET A 308 0.97 -10.24 -8.67
N ALA A 309 1.18 -11.54 -8.86
CA ALA A 309 2.33 -12.04 -9.59
C ALA A 309 2.40 -11.45 -11.01
N GLN A 310 3.63 -11.19 -11.48
CA GLN A 310 3.88 -10.68 -12.83
C GLN A 310 3.17 -9.34 -13.15
N LYS A 311 3.04 -8.47 -12.15
CA LYS A 311 2.41 -7.13 -12.27
C LYS A 311 0.94 -7.21 -12.69
N ALA A 312 0.18 -8.13 -12.07
CA ALA A 312 -1.23 -8.33 -12.38
C ALA A 312 -2.04 -7.01 -12.27
N GLN A 313 -2.97 -6.83 -13.21
CA GLN A 313 -3.98 -5.78 -13.26
C GLN A 313 -3.38 -4.36 -13.34
N GLU A 314 -3.84 -3.41 -12.52
CA GLU A 314 -3.45 -1.99 -12.59
C GLU A 314 -1.95 -1.74 -12.32
N TYR A 315 -1.31 -2.59 -11.53
CA TYR A 315 0.12 -2.44 -11.21
C TYR A 315 1.02 -2.70 -12.42
N GLY A 316 0.49 -3.35 -13.45
CA GLY A 316 1.15 -3.54 -14.73
C GLY A 316 0.80 -2.47 -15.75
N SER A 317 -0.09 -1.51 -15.45
CA SER A 317 -0.69 -0.65 -16.47
C SER A 317 0.11 0.60 -16.83
N HIS A 318 1.13 0.97 -16.05
CA HIS A 318 1.73 2.31 -16.13
C HIS A 318 2.29 2.66 -17.52
N ASP A 319 2.84 1.70 -18.26
CA ASP A 319 3.35 1.87 -19.62
C ASP A 319 2.27 1.73 -20.71
N LYS A 320 1.01 1.59 -20.27
CA LYS A 320 -0.22 1.44 -21.07
C LYS A 320 -1.31 2.41 -20.57
N THR A 321 -0.91 3.50 -19.93
CA THR A 321 -1.79 4.57 -19.46
C THR A 321 -1.38 5.86 -20.15
N PHE A 322 -2.35 6.55 -20.77
CA PHE A 322 -2.10 7.74 -21.60
C PHE A 322 -3.14 8.81 -21.31
N GLU A 323 -2.69 10.05 -21.17
CA GLU A 323 -3.55 11.23 -21.27
C GLU A 323 -3.74 11.54 -22.75
N MET A 324 -4.99 11.64 -23.18
CA MET A 324 -5.31 11.74 -24.60
C MET A 324 -5.10 13.16 -25.11
N SER A 325 -4.37 13.30 -26.22
CA SER A 325 -4.04 14.62 -26.81
C SER A 325 -5.10 15.16 -27.76
N GLY A 326 -6.25 14.50 -27.87
CA GLY A 326 -7.30 14.86 -28.83
C GLY A 326 -8.44 13.85 -28.85
N ASN A 327 -9.48 14.19 -29.61
CA ASN A 327 -10.67 13.35 -29.76
C ASN A 327 -10.41 12.21 -30.76
N GLY A 328 -10.98 11.04 -30.49
CA GLY A 328 -10.88 9.89 -31.40
C GLY A 328 -11.21 8.57 -30.72
N THR A 329 -10.52 7.51 -31.12
CA THR A 329 -10.69 6.15 -30.58
C THR A 329 -9.35 5.51 -30.30
N VAL A 330 -9.18 4.95 -29.10
CA VAL A 330 -8.05 4.09 -28.77
C VAL A 330 -8.42 2.64 -29.10
N ARG A 331 -7.57 1.95 -29.87
CA ARG A 331 -7.71 0.54 -30.20
C ARG A 331 -6.61 -0.28 -29.53
N VAL A 332 -7.01 -1.36 -28.88
CA VAL A 332 -6.10 -2.41 -28.41
C VAL A 332 -6.16 -3.55 -29.40
N LEU A 333 -5.03 -3.91 -30.00
CA LEU A 333 -4.92 -4.98 -30.97
C LEU A 333 -4.22 -6.19 -30.36
N ASP A 334 -4.70 -7.38 -30.71
CA ASP A 334 -4.15 -8.66 -30.28
C ASP A 334 -2.86 -9.04 -31.04
N GLY A 335 -2.31 -10.23 -30.75
CA GLY A 335 -1.10 -10.73 -31.39
C GLY A 335 -1.24 -11.06 -32.88
N ALA A 336 -2.46 -11.21 -33.38
CA ALA A 336 -2.79 -11.44 -34.79
C ALA A 336 -3.10 -10.14 -35.55
N GLY A 337 -3.14 -8.99 -34.85
CA GLY A 337 -3.47 -7.69 -35.42
C GLY A 337 -4.98 -7.43 -35.53
N ASN A 338 -5.82 -8.23 -34.88
CA ASN A 338 -7.25 -7.95 -34.79
C ASN A 338 -7.52 -6.95 -33.66
N VAL A 339 -8.58 -6.16 -33.80
CA VAL A 339 -9.01 -5.25 -32.75
C VAL A 339 -9.68 -6.03 -31.63
N LEU A 340 -9.07 -6.00 -30.45
CA LEU A 340 -9.59 -6.63 -29.23
C LEU A 340 -10.58 -5.69 -28.53
N HIS A 341 -10.21 -4.42 -28.37
CA HIS A 341 -11.02 -3.38 -27.73
C HIS A 341 -10.95 -2.06 -28.49
N GLU A 342 -12.07 -1.34 -28.52
CA GLU A 342 -12.15 0.05 -28.97
C GLU A 342 -12.79 0.91 -27.88
N ILE A 343 -12.12 2.01 -27.52
CA ILE A 343 -12.57 2.97 -26.51
C ILE A 343 -12.58 4.37 -27.14
N ALA A 344 -13.76 4.96 -27.27
CA ALA A 344 -13.90 6.34 -27.73
C ALA A 344 -13.38 7.30 -26.65
N VAL A 345 -12.54 8.26 -27.01
CA VAL A 345 -11.85 9.17 -26.07
C VAL A 345 -11.96 10.62 -26.54
N GLU A 346 -11.92 11.54 -25.57
CA GLU A 346 -11.82 12.97 -25.79
C GLU A 346 -10.46 13.50 -25.32
N GLU A 347 -10.10 14.72 -25.72
CA GLU A 347 -8.90 15.40 -25.24
C GLU A 347 -8.89 15.52 -23.70
N GLY A 348 -7.77 15.10 -23.11
CA GLY A 348 -7.54 15.06 -21.67
C GLY A 348 -8.15 13.85 -20.96
N ASP A 349 -8.91 12.97 -21.64
CA ASP A 349 -9.32 11.69 -21.05
C ASP A 349 -8.08 10.86 -20.68
N ILE A 350 -8.19 10.08 -19.61
CA ILE A 350 -7.14 9.15 -19.19
C ILE A 350 -7.53 7.77 -19.71
N PHE A 351 -6.84 7.27 -20.73
CA PHE A 351 -6.98 5.87 -21.17
C PHE A 351 -6.07 4.95 -20.38
N ARG A 352 -6.52 3.72 -20.10
CA ARG A 352 -5.70 2.67 -19.48
C ARG A 352 -6.01 1.30 -20.06
N ALA A 353 -4.96 0.50 -20.29
CA ALA A 353 -5.08 -0.94 -20.48
C ALA A 353 -4.35 -1.75 -19.40
N CYS A 354 -4.99 -2.81 -18.92
CA CYS A 354 -4.49 -3.73 -17.90
C CYS A 354 -4.29 -5.14 -18.47
N GLN A 355 -3.46 -5.93 -17.80
CA GLN A 355 -3.26 -7.33 -18.15
C GLN A 355 -3.08 -8.17 -16.89
N VAL A 356 -3.62 -9.39 -16.91
CA VAL A 356 -3.23 -10.43 -15.95
C VAL A 356 -2.99 -11.74 -16.67
N LYS A 357 -1.90 -12.40 -16.30
CA LYS A 357 -1.48 -13.66 -16.90
C LYS A 357 -2.24 -14.83 -16.31
N ASP A 358 -2.49 -15.85 -17.12
CA ASP A 358 -3.28 -17.00 -16.66
C ASP A 358 -2.62 -17.80 -15.52
N ILE A 359 -1.31 -18.02 -15.60
CA ILE A 359 -0.54 -18.76 -14.58
C ILE A 359 -0.67 -18.11 -13.18
N PRO A 360 -0.47 -16.78 -13.01
CA PRO A 360 -0.82 -16.08 -11.77
C PRO A 360 -2.23 -16.33 -11.24
N ILE A 361 -3.24 -16.45 -12.11
CA ILE A 361 -4.63 -16.68 -11.68
C ILE A 361 -4.78 -18.09 -11.12
N GLN A 362 -4.23 -19.11 -11.81
CA GLN A 362 -4.24 -20.49 -11.32
C GLN A 362 -3.54 -20.61 -9.96
N ASP A 363 -2.36 -20.00 -9.82
CA ASP A 363 -1.61 -19.99 -8.56
C ASP A 363 -2.38 -19.27 -7.44
N TRP A 364 -3.07 -18.17 -7.75
CA TRP A 364 -3.89 -17.43 -6.79
C TRP A 364 -5.08 -18.26 -6.27
N VAL A 365 -5.80 -18.97 -7.16
CA VAL A 365 -6.88 -19.89 -6.78
C VAL A 365 -6.34 -21.02 -5.91
N LYS A 366 -5.22 -21.63 -6.31
CA LYS A 366 -4.53 -22.66 -5.53
C LYS A 366 -4.16 -22.18 -4.13
N LEU A 367 -3.60 -20.97 -4.01
CA LEU A 367 -3.23 -20.37 -2.74
C LEU A 367 -4.46 -20.13 -1.86
N ALA A 368 -5.57 -19.65 -2.43
CA ALA A 368 -6.81 -19.43 -1.72
C ALA A 368 -7.36 -20.74 -1.11
N VAL A 369 -7.44 -21.82 -1.91
CA VAL A 369 -7.86 -23.14 -1.42
C VAL A 369 -6.92 -23.68 -0.35
N LYS A 370 -5.60 -23.55 -0.56
CA LYS A 370 -4.59 -23.97 0.42
C LYS A 370 -4.78 -23.24 1.76
N ARG A 371 -5.02 -21.92 1.73
CA ARG A 371 -5.25 -21.13 2.95
C ARG A 371 -6.54 -21.52 3.65
N ALA A 372 -7.64 -21.65 2.92
CA ALA A 372 -8.93 -22.10 3.47
C ALA A 372 -8.79 -23.41 4.26
N ARG A 373 -8.07 -24.38 3.66
CA ARG A 373 -7.81 -25.69 4.25
C ARG A 373 -6.93 -25.61 5.50
N LEU A 374 -5.83 -24.87 5.43
CA LEU A 374 -4.87 -24.78 6.54
C LEU A 374 -5.41 -24.06 7.76
N SER A 375 -6.33 -23.10 7.59
CA SER A 375 -6.89 -22.32 8.70
C SER A 375 -8.34 -22.64 9.04
N GLU A 376 -8.95 -23.61 8.35
CA GLU A 376 -10.37 -23.96 8.51
C GLU A 376 -11.29 -22.72 8.46
N THR A 377 -10.96 -21.77 7.58
CA THR A 377 -11.61 -20.46 7.49
C THR A 377 -12.31 -20.30 6.14
N PRO A 378 -13.54 -19.77 6.09
CA PRO A 378 -14.20 -19.46 4.82
C PRO A 378 -13.38 -18.50 3.95
N VAL A 379 -13.38 -18.73 2.63
CA VAL A 379 -12.80 -17.83 1.64
C VAL A 379 -13.91 -17.20 0.81
N VAL A 380 -13.86 -15.88 0.68
CA VAL A 380 -14.69 -15.13 -0.26
C VAL A 380 -13.79 -14.57 -1.36
N PHE A 381 -14.10 -14.86 -2.62
CA PHE A 381 -13.51 -14.18 -3.77
C PHE A 381 -14.28 -12.89 -4.06
N TRP A 382 -13.59 -11.75 -4.04
CA TRP A 382 -14.21 -10.43 -4.18
C TRP A 382 -14.14 -10.01 -5.64
N LEU A 383 -15.18 -10.34 -6.39
CA LEU A 383 -15.27 -10.16 -7.83
C LEU A 383 -16.65 -9.63 -8.20
N ASP A 384 -16.68 -8.47 -8.86
CA ASP A 384 -17.91 -7.86 -9.33
C ASP A 384 -18.30 -8.42 -10.70
N LYS A 385 -19.41 -9.16 -10.77
CA LYS A 385 -19.91 -9.71 -12.05
C LYS A 385 -20.28 -8.62 -13.07
N ASP A 386 -20.53 -7.38 -12.61
CA ASP A 386 -20.91 -6.26 -13.47
C ASP A 386 -19.68 -5.51 -14.02
N ARG A 387 -18.47 -5.84 -13.55
CA ARG A 387 -17.21 -5.43 -14.18
C ARG A 387 -16.77 -6.44 -15.23
N GLY A 388 -16.42 -5.96 -16.42
CA GLY A 388 -15.96 -6.82 -17.51
C GLY A 388 -14.76 -7.69 -17.13
N HIS A 389 -13.79 -7.12 -16.41
CA HIS A 389 -12.62 -7.84 -15.92
C HIS A 389 -12.98 -8.96 -14.95
N ASP A 390 -13.72 -8.62 -13.90
CA ASP A 390 -14.07 -9.55 -12.83
C ASP A 390 -15.03 -10.63 -13.34
N ALA A 391 -15.93 -10.34 -14.28
CA ALA A 391 -16.77 -11.34 -14.94
C ALA A 391 -15.93 -12.44 -15.63
N ASN A 392 -14.79 -12.09 -16.23
CA ASN A 392 -13.85 -13.05 -16.81
C ASN A 392 -13.04 -13.77 -15.72
N MET A 393 -12.66 -13.08 -14.64
CA MET A 393 -12.00 -13.69 -13.47
C MET A 393 -12.89 -14.75 -12.81
N ILE A 394 -14.19 -14.48 -12.65
CA ILE A 394 -15.18 -15.42 -12.08
C ILE A 394 -15.20 -16.72 -12.89
N LYS A 395 -15.17 -16.65 -14.23
CA LYS A 395 -15.11 -17.84 -15.10
C LYS A 395 -13.83 -18.66 -14.84
N LYS A 396 -12.69 -17.99 -14.69
CA LYS A 396 -11.41 -18.64 -14.39
C LYS A 396 -11.39 -19.27 -13.00
N VAL A 397 -11.85 -18.55 -11.98
CA VAL A 397 -11.98 -19.08 -10.61
C VAL A 397 -12.85 -20.35 -10.60
N ASN A 398 -14.03 -20.29 -11.20
CA ASN A 398 -14.93 -21.45 -11.29
C ASN A 398 -14.33 -22.63 -12.07
N THR A 399 -13.43 -22.36 -13.01
CA THR A 399 -12.71 -23.41 -13.74
C THR A 399 -11.65 -24.04 -12.86
N TYR A 400 -10.76 -23.24 -12.28
CA TYR A 400 -9.58 -23.72 -11.54
C TYR A 400 -9.90 -24.27 -10.14
N LEU A 401 -11.04 -23.87 -9.54
CA LEU A 401 -11.50 -24.52 -8.32
C LEU A 401 -11.76 -26.03 -8.51
N LYS A 402 -12.07 -26.48 -9.74
CA LYS A 402 -12.28 -27.91 -10.05
C LYS A 402 -11.00 -28.73 -10.04
N ASP A 403 -9.84 -28.07 -10.11
CA ASP A 403 -8.53 -28.72 -10.09
C ASP A 403 -8.02 -28.96 -8.65
N HIS A 404 -8.85 -28.66 -7.65
CA HIS A 404 -8.50 -28.75 -6.24
C HIS A 404 -9.57 -29.48 -5.43
N ASP A 405 -9.16 -30.16 -4.36
CA ASP A 405 -10.09 -30.74 -3.41
C ASP A 405 -10.71 -29.64 -2.53
N THR A 406 -11.96 -29.28 -2.84
CA THR A 406 -12.74 -28.29 -2.09
C THR A 406 -13.73 -28.91 -1.10
N ASN A 407 -13.70 -30.24 -0.91
CA ASN A 407 -14.64 -30.90 0.01
C ASN A 407 -14.47 -30.38 1.43
N GLY A 408 -15.56 -29.96 2.07
CA GLY A 408 -15.55 -29.41 3.43
C GLY A 408 -15.00 -27.99 3.55
N LEU A 409 -14.74 -27.28 2.43
CA LEU A 409 -14.39 -25.86 2.45
C LEU A 409 -15.61 -24.99 2.16
N ASP A 410 -15.69 -23.84 2.85
CA ASP A 410 -16.65 -22.78 2.55
C ASP A 410 -15.98 -21.75 1.61
N ILE A 411 -16.31 -21.82 0.33
CA ILE A 411 -15.77 -20.96 -0.71
C ILE A 411 -16.91 -20.31 -1.47
N SER A 412 -16.91 -18.98 -1.53
CA SER A 412 -17.94 -18.21 -2.23
C SER A 412 -17.33 -17.09 -3.08
N ILE A 413 -18.13 -16.54 -3.98
CA ILE A 413 -17.79 -15.38 -4.82
C ILE A 413 -18.85 -14.31 -4.56
N MET A 414 -18.42 -13.09 -4.23
CA MET A 414 -19.29 -11.96 -3.92
C MET A 414 -18.76 -10.67 -4.57
N SER A 415 -19.63 -9.70 -4.84
CA SER A 415 -19.19 -8.36 -5.23
C SER A 415 -18.34 -7.74 -4.11
N PRO A 416 -17.40 -6.81 -4.39
CA PRO A 416 -16.59 -6.20 -3.35
C PRO A 416 -17.39 -5.57 -2.20
N VAL A 417 -18.54 -4.98 -2.48
CA VAL A 417 -19.44 -4.39 -1.47
C VAL A 417 -20.10 -5.47 -0.61
N ASP A 418 -20.66 -6.52 -1.24
CA ASP A 418 -21.28 -7.62 -0.50
C ASP A 418 -20.26 -8.39 0.35
N ALA A 419 -19.08 -8.63 -0.21
CA ALA A 419 -17.97 -9.30 0.46
C ALA A 419 -17.45 -8.49 1.65
N MET A 420 -17.35 -7.16 1.50
CA MET A 420 -17.00 -6.26 2.59
C MET A 420 -18.03 -6.32 3.72
N ASN A 421 -19.32 -6.18 3.41
CA ASN A 421 -20.39 -6.28 4.41
C ASN A 421 -20.40 -7.63 5.13
N HIS A 422 -20.18 -8.73 4.39
CA HIS A 422 -20.04 -10.07 4.94
C HIS A 422 -18.85 -10.18 5.90
N ALA A 423 -17.67 -9.70 5.49
CA ALA A 423 -16.46 -9.73 6.29
C ALA A 423 -16.56 -8.87 7.56
N LEU A 424 -17.10 -7.64 7.46
CA LEU A 424 -17.31 -6.74 8.59
C LEU A 424 -18.24 -7.35 9.63
N LYS A 425 -19.37 -7.93 9.19
CA LYS A 425 -20.32 -8.63 10.07
C LYS A 425 -19.65 -9.78 10.81
N ARG A 426 -18.96 -10.66 10.08
CA ARG A 426 -18.25 -11.80 10.70
C ARG A 426 -17.16 -11.35 11.66
N ALA A 427 -16.37 -10.35 11.28
CA ALA A 427 -15.33 -9.79 12.14
C ALA A 427 -15.91 -9.22 13.44
N LYS A 428 -17.04 -8.49 13.39
CA LYS A 428 -17.75 -7.98 14.57
C LYS A 428 -18.27 -9.11 15.47
N GLU A 429 -18.65 -10.25 14.88
CA GLU A 429 -19.05 -11.48 15.59
C GLU A 429 -17.87 -12.32 16.11
N GLY A 430 -16.63 -11.85 15.96
CA GLY A 430 -15.44 -12.59 16.40
C GLY A 430 -15.01 -13.73 15.45
N LYS A 431 -15.53 -13.76 14.22
CA LYS A 431 -15.27 -14.81 13.22
C LYS A 431 -14.35 -14.32 12.12
N ASP A 432 -13.53 -15.25 11.61
CA ASP A 432 -12.54 -14.95 10.59
C ASP A 432 -13.09 -15.14 9.18
N THR A 433 -12.57 -14.38 8.21
CA THR A 433 -12.94 -14.51 6.79
C THR A 433 -11.73 -14.24 5.91
N ILE A 434 -11.33 -15.18 5.06
CA ILE A 434 -10.27 -14.90 4.08
C ILE A 434 -10.86 -14.11 2.91
N SER A 435 -10.23 -12.99 2.59
CA SER A 435 -10.49 -12.21 1.38
C SER A 435 -9.55 -12.67 0.25
N ALA A 436 -10.08 -13.31 -0.79
CA ALA A 436 -9.33 -13.60 -2.01
C ALA A 436 -9.61 -12.49 -3.03
N THR A 437 -8.62 -11.67 -3.33
CA THR A 437 -8.84 -10.41 -4.09
C THR A 437 -7.82 -10.16 -5.19
N GLY A 438 -8.18 -9.25 -6.10
CA GLY A 438 -7.24 -8.61 -7.04
C GLY A 438 -6.19 -7.73 -6.33
N ASN A 439 -5.24 -7.23 -7.10
CA ASN A 439 -4.03 -6.56 -6.63
C ASN A 439 -4.30 -5.23 -5.90
N VAL A 440 -5.25 -4.42 -6.36
CA VAL A 440 -5.63 -3.17 -5.69
C VAL A 440 -6.32 -3.45 -4.37
N LEU A 441 -7.33 -4.31 -4.36
CA LEU A 441 -8.04 -4.71 -3.14
C LEU A 441 -7.13 -5.42 -2.13
N ARG A 442 -6.15 -6.22 -2.59
CA ARG A 442 -5.10 -6.78 -1.71
C ARG A 442 -4.47 -5.66 -0.89
N ASP A 443 -4.08 -4.58 -1.53
CA ASP A 443 -3.44 -3.46 -0.82
C ASP A 443 -4.41 -2.80 0.15
N TYR A 444 -5.61 -2.44 -0.31
CA TYR A 444 -6.57 -1.69 0.51
C TYR A 444 -7.00 -2.48 1.75
N LEU A 445 -7.28 -3.78 1.59
CA LEU A 445 -7.76 -4.63 2.68
C LEU A 445 -6.64 -5.00 3.66
N THR A 446 -5.39 -5.11 3.18
CA THR A 446 -4.23 -5.40 4.05
C THR A 446 -3.69 -4.18 4.79
N ASP A 447 -4.21 -2.98 4.50
CA ASP A 447 -4.13 -1.83 5.41
C ASP A 447 -5.37 -1.71 6.30
N LEU A 448 -6.57 -1.76 5.71
CA LEU A 448 -7.82 -1.52 6.43
C LEU A 448 -8.00 -2.45 7.63
N PHE A 449 -8.08 -3.77 7.42
CA PHE A 449 -8.38 -4.70 8.52
C PHE A 449 -7.26 -4.73 9.56
N PRO A 450 -5.96 -4.80 9.20
CA PRO A 450 -4.89 -4.73 10.20
C PRO A 450 -4.85 -3.44 11.01
N ILE A 451 -5.21 -2.29 10.43
CA ILE A 451 -5.31 -1.03 11.20
C ILE A 451 -6.46 -1.09 12.20
N LEU A 452 -7.60 -1.70 11.86
CA LEU A 452 -8.73 -1.88 12.78
C LEU A 452 -8.45 -2.96 13.83
N GLU A 453 -7.72 -4.02 13.47
CA GLU A 453 -7.45 -5.18 14.34
C GLU A 453 -6.26 -4.96 15.27
N LEU A 454 -5.20 -4.33 14.77
CA LEU A 454 -3.88 -4.26 15.41
C LEU A 454 -3.42 -2.82 15.66
N GLY A 455 -4.16 -1.83 15.17
CA GLY A 455 -3.81 -0.41 15.25
C GLY A 455 -2.75 0.03 14.24
N THR A 456 -2.24 -0.90 13.42
CA THR A 456 -1.23 -0.68 12.38
C THR A 456 -1.15 -1.88 11.43
N SER A 457 -0.86 -1.63 10.15
CA SER A 457 -0.57 -2.67 9.16
C SER A 457 0.89 -3.16 9.15
N ALA A 458 1.76 -2.56 9.96
CA ALA A 458 3.17 -2.94 10.05
C ALA A 458 3.40 -4.31 10.74
N LYS A 459 2.41 -4.80 11.51
CA LYS A 459 2.52 -6.03 12.32
C LYS A 459 1.87 -7.23 11.64
N MET A 460 2.12 -7.37 10.34
CA MET A 460 1.52 -8.39 9.48
C MET A 460 2.58 -9.31 8.91
N LEU A 461 2.22 -10.58 8.73
CA LEU A 461 2.93 -11.49 7.85
C LEU A 461 2.61 -11.13 6.40
N SER A 462 3.64 -11.04 5.56
CA SER A 462 3.50 -10.80 4.12
C SER A 462 4.37 -11.81 3.38
N ILE A 463 3.78 -12.94 3.07
CA ILE A 463 4.43 -14.10 2.47
C ILE A 463 4.11 -14.11 0.98
N VAL A 464 5.11 -14.37 0.15
CA VAL A 464 4.99 -14.49 -1.29
C VAL A 464 5.54 -15.85 -1.71
N PRO A 465 4.69 -16.89 -1.76
CA PRO A 465 5.07 -18.17 -2.36
C PRO A 465 5.38 -17.93 -3.84
N LEU A 466 6.64 -18.05 -4.22
CA LEU A 466 7.04 -17.85 -5.61
C LEU A 466 6.49 -19.00 -6.45
N ILE A 467 5.97 -18.70 -7.64
CA ILE A 467 5.36 -19.69 -8.53
C ILE A 467 6.33 -20.84 -8.85
N GLN A 468 7.64 -20.57 -8.87
CA GLN A 468 8.69 -21.57 -9.11
C GLN A 468 9.10 -22.38 -7.86
N GLY A 469 8.38 -22.24 -6.73
CA GLY A 469 8.56 -23.05 -5.53
C GLY A 469 9.46 -22.45 -4.44
N GLY A 470 10.03 -21.25 -4.65
CA GLY A 470 10.73 -20.51 -3.60
C GLY A 470 9.79 -19.71 -2.70
N GLY A 471 10.34 -18.97 -1.74
CA GLY A 471 9.59 -18.08 -0.85
C GLY A 471 10.25 -16.70 -0.76
N LEU A 472 9.43 -15.66 -0.78
CA LEU A 472 9.82 -14.28 -0.46
C LEU A 472 8.98 -13.82 0.74
N PHE A 473 9.63 -13.18 1.72
CA PHE A 473 9.02 -12.78 2.99
C PHE A 473 9.24 -11.28 3.17
N GLU A 474 8.20 -10.48 2.96
CA GLU A 474 8.25 -9.04 3.20
C GLU A 474 8.09 -8.77 4.70
N THR A 475 8.97 -7.97 5.28
CA THR A 475 9.04 -7.71 6.73
C THR A 475 8.00 -6.71 7.23
N GLY A 476 6.99 -6.39 6.42
CA GLY A 476 5.97 -5.39 6.67
C GLY A 476 5.48 -4.72 5.39
N ALA A 477 4.44 -3.89 5.51
CA ALA A 477 3.82 -3.19 4.37
C ALA A 477 4.24 -1.70 4.23
N GLY A 478 5.02 -1.17 5.18
CA GLY A 478 5.41 0.24 5.23
C GLY A 478 6.65 0.63 4.40
N GLY A 479 7.06 1.90 4.49
CA GLY A 479 8.29 2.44 3.87
C GLY A 479 9.53 2.44 4.78
N SER A 480 10.63 3.02 4.32
CA SER A 480 11.94 3.02 5.02
C SER A 480 12.13 4.10 6.12
N ALA A 481 11.05 4.79 6.50
CA ALA A 481 10.98 5.72 7.64
C ALA A 481 12.16 6.74 7.76
N PRO A 482 12.32 7.70 6.82
CA PRO A 482 13.46 8.62 6.81
C PRO A 482 13.62 9.48 8.08
N LYS A 483 12.52 9.78 8.78
CA LYS A 483 12.53 10.49 10.07
C LYS A 483 13.20 9.68 11.20
N HIS A 484 13.34 8.36 11.06
CA HIS A 484 14.04 7.51 12.03
C HIS A 484 15.56 7.69 11.88
N VAL A 485 16.04 7.76 10.63
CA VAL A 485 17.46 8.02 10.33
C VAL A 485 17.89 9.38 10.85
N GLN A 486 17.07 10.42 10.69
CA GLN A 486 17.36 11.76 11.22
C GLN A 486 17.56 11.75 12.74
N GLN A 487 16.70 11.03 13.47
CA GLN A 487 16.84 10.88 14.92
C GLN A 487 18.13 10.12 15.26
N PHE A 488 18.37 8.99 14.60
CA PHE A 488 19.55 8.18 14.87
C PHE A 488 20.86 8.93 14.65
N VAL A 489 20.98 9.68 13.54
CA VAL A 489 22.17 10.48 13.25
C VAL A 489 22.33 11.63 14.25
N LYS A 490 21.23 12.27 14.67
CA LYS A 490 21.28 13.42 15.58
C LYS A 490 21.56 13.05 17.03
N GLU A 491 20.91 12.01 17.53
CA GLU A 491 20.86 11.72 18.98
C GLU A 491 21.08 10.23 19.31
N GLY A 492 21.44 9.40 18.32
CA GLY A 492 21.81 8.01 18.55
C GLY A 492 20.66 7.07 18.89
N HIS A 493 19.42 7.53 18.76
CA HIS A 493 18.22 6.76 19.05
C HIS A 493 17.54 6.28 17.77
N LEU A 494 17.39 4.96 17.60
CA LEU A 494 16.68 4.38 16.47
C LEU A 494 15.33 3.79 16.94
N ARG A 495 14.24 4.46 16.62
CA ARG A 495 12.87 4.03 16.96
C ARG A 495 12.20 3.09 15.93
N TRP A 496 12.99 2.43 15.08
CA TRP A 496 12.47 1.46 14.12
C TRP A 496 12.05 0.17 14.83
N GLU A 497 10.81 -0.28 14.62
CA GLU A 497 10.27 -1.52 15.21
C GLU A 497 10.51 -2.69 14.24
N SER A 498 11.45 -3.58 14.58
CA SER A 498 11.82 -4.76 13.76
C SER A 498 10.89 -5.96 13.92
N LEU A 499 9.70 -5.81 14.53
CA LEU A 499 8.78 -6.91 14.78
C LEU A 499 8.45 -7.70 13.51
N GLY A 500 8.20 -7.01 12.39
CA GLY A 500 7.92 -7.67 11.11
C GLY A 500 9.11 -8.42 10.52
N GLU A 501 10.35 -8.08 10.90
CA GLU A 501 11.56 -8.84 10.51
C GLU A 501 11.60 -10.18 11.25
N PHE A 502 11.29 -10.21 12.55
CA PHE A 502 11.26 -11.44 13.35
C PHE A 502 10.16 -12.39 12.86
N LEU A 503 8.97 -11.84 12.59
CA LEU A 503 7.84 -12.58 12.06
C LEU A 503 8.14 -13.16 10.66
N ALA A 504 8.73 -12.36 9.76
CA ALA A 504 9.15 -12.83 8.44
C ALA A 504 10.24 -13.92 8.51
N LEU A 505 11.18 -13.80 9.45
CA LEU A 505 12.23 -14.79 9.67
C LEU A 505 11.68 -16.12 10.19
N SER A 506 10.72 -16.08 11.12
CA SER A 506 10.03 -17.28 11.62
C SER A 506 9.33 -18.03 10.47
N GLU A 507 8.56 -17.31 9.63
CA GLU A 507 7.91 -17.90 8.46
C GLU A 507 8.90 -18.40 7.41
N SER A 508 10.04 -17.74 7.24
CA SER A 508 11.11 -18.21 6.36
C SER A 508 11.67 -19.57 6.81
N PHE A 509 11.89 -19.76 8.12
CA PHE A 509 12.29 -21.04 8.67
C PHE A 509 11.19 -22.11 8.54
N ALA A 510 9.93 -21.76 8.80
CA ALA A 510 8.80 -22.67 8.65
C ALA A 510 8.66 -23.12 7.17
N HIS A 511 8.82 -22.20 6.22
CA HIS A 511 8.82 -22.51 4.80
C HIS A 511 9.98 -23.44 4.42
N LEU A 512 11.19 -23.20 4.93
CA LEU A 512 12.34 -24.09 4.69
C LEU A 512 12.05 -25.52 5.15
N ASN A 513 11.39 -25.69 6.31
CA ASN A 513 10.92 -27.01 6.73
C ASN A 513 9.88 -27.59 5.75
N GLN A 514 8.86 -26.83 5.37
CA GLN A 514 7.81 -27.29 4.46
C GLN A 514 8.35 -27.73 3.08
N VAL A 515 9.35 -27.04 2.54
CA VAL A 515 9.86 -27.29 1.18
C VAL A 515 11.09 -28.20 1.13
N LYS A 516 11.83 -28.36 2.24
CA LYS A 516 13.05 -29.20 2.30
C LYS A 516 13.03 -30.27 3.39
N GLY A 517 12.00 -30.34 4.23
CA GLY A 517 11.93 -31.27 5.36
C GLY A 517 12.95 -30.98 6.46
N ASN A 518 13.40 -29.73 6.60
CA ASN A 518 14.38 -29.34 7.61
C ASN A 518 13.74 -29.18 9.00
N ALA A 519 13.73 -30.25 9.79
CA ALA A 519 13.16 -30.26 11.14
C ALA A 519 13.82 -29.23 12.09
N LYS A 520 15.14 -29.00 12.00
CA LYS A 520 15.82 -27.96 12.80
C LYS A 520 15.30 -26.56 12.48
N ALA A 521 14.97 -26.28 11.21
CA ALA A 521 14.35 -25.02 10.82
C ALA A 521 12.94 -24.87 11.45
N GLN A 522 12.16 -25.95 11.55
CA GLN A 522 10.87 -25.88 12.26
C GLN A 522 11.04 -25.48 13.73
N VAL A 523 12.02 -26.05 14.43
CA VAL A 523 12.32 -25.69 15.82
C VAL A 523 12.72 -24.21 15.93
N LEU A 524 13.56 -23.71 15.01
CA LEU A 524 13.92 -22.28 14.95
C LEU A 524 12.70 -21.39 14.71
N ALA A 525 11.80 -21.77 13.81
CA ALA A 525 10.57 -21.03 13.50
C ALA A 525 9.67 -20.89 14.74
N GLU A 526 9.36 -22.01 15.38
CA GLU A 526 8.45 -22.08 16.53
C GLU A 526 9.01 -21.36 17.76
N THR A 527 10.31 -21.54 18.03
CA THR A 527 10.97 -20.86 19.15
C THR A 527 11.06 -19.36 18.92
N LEU A 528 11.26 -18.91 17.67
CA LEU A 528 11.26 -17.48 17.34
C LEU A 528 9.87 -16.86 17.48
N ASP A 529 8.80 -17.50 17.00
CA ASP A 529 7.43 -16.99 17.17
C ASP A 529 7.04 -16.85 18.65
N ARG A 530 7.40 -17.83 19.49
CA ARG A 530 7.19 -17.74 20.94
C ARG A 530 8.01 -16.62 21.58
N ALA A 531 9.27 -16.46 21.19
CA ALA A 531 10.13 -15.38 21.67
C ALA A 531 9.58 -14.00 21.30
N THR A 532 9.14 -13.83 20.06
CA THR A 532 8.49 -12.62 19.57
C THR A 532 7.17 -12.34 20.31
N GLY A 533 6.38 -13.37 20.62
CA GLY A 533 5.21 -13.25 21.50
C GLY A 533 5.56 -12.68 22.88
N LYS A 534 6.60 -13.24 23.51
CA LYS A 534 7.11 -12.80 24.82
C LYS A 534 7.71 -11.39 24.79
N LEU A 535 8.31 -10.98 23.67
CA LEU A 535 8.78 -9.61 23.44
C LEU A 535 7.62 -8.61 23.52
N MET A 536 6.51 -8.92 22.85
CA MET A 536 5.31 -8.10 22.87
C MET A 536 4.66 -8.08 24.26
N GLU A 537 4.46 -9.23 24.89
CA GLU A 537 3.89 -9.34 26.25
C GLU A 537 4.67 -8.51 27.27
N ASN A 538 6.00 -8.53 27.20
CA ASN A 538 6.87 -7.74 28.08
C ASN A 538 7.08 -6.29 27.63
N LYS A 539 6.34 -5.84 26.60
CA LYS A 539 6.35 -4.47 26.06
C LYS A 539 7.75 -3.99 25.68
N LYS A 540 8.55 -4.86 25.05
CA LYS A 540 9.93 -4.59 24.66
C LYS A 540 10.06 -4.02 23.23
N SER A 541 9.06 -3.25 22.78
CA SER A 541 9.14 -2.45 21.55
C SER A 541 9.99 -1.20 21.77
N PRO A 542 10.59 -0.61 20.70
CA PRO A 542 11.34 0.62 20.83
C PRO A 542 10.44 1.81 21.18
N GLY A 543 10.85 2.60 22.16
CA GLY A 543 10.26 3.90 22.49
C GLY A 543 10.69 4.98 21.51
N ARG A 544 10.14 6.19 21.69
CA ARG A 544 10.28 7.28 20.72
C ARG A 544 11.32 8.31 21.11
N ALA A 545 11.72 8.35 22.38
CA ALA A 545 12.65 9.34 22.91
C ALA A 545 13.96 8.71 23.37
N VAL A 546 15.03 9.50 23.34
CA VAL A 546 16.31 9.13 23.94
C VAL A 546 16.10 8.78 25.41
N GLY A 547 16.65 7.64 25.84
CA GLY A 547 16.47 7.10 27.18
C GLY A 547 15.40 6.00 27.27
N ASP A 548 14.50 5.93 26.29
CA ASP A 548 13.67 4.74 26.09
C ASP A 548 14.51 3.59 25.52
N LEU A 549 13.94 2.37 25.54
CA LEU A 549 14.46 1.24 24.77
C LEU A 549 14.46 1.61 23.27
N ASP A 550 15.56 1.37 22.56
CA ASP A 550 15.64 1.59 21.11
C ASP A 550 15.62 0.27 20.33
N ASN A 551 15.82 0.33 19.01
CA ASN A 551 15.86 -0.84 18.13
C ASN A 551 16.91 -1.88 18.57
N ALA A 552 18.11 -1.44 18.96
CA ALA A 552 19.17 -2.35 19.39
C ALA A 552 18.79 -3.05 20.71
N GLY A 553 18.21 -2.31 21.65
CA GLY A 553 17.69 -2.89 22.89
C GLY A 553 16.58 -3.92 22.66
N THR A 554 15.71 -3.67 21.68
CA THR A 554 14.68 -4.62 21.25
C THR A 554 15.30 -5.92 20.71
N HIS A 555 16.32 -5.81 19.86
CA HIS A 555 17.04 -6.98 19.32
C HIS A 555 17.74 -7.80 20.40
N ILE A 556 18.29 -7.15 21.43
CA ILE A 556 18.91 -7.83 22.58
C ILE A 556 17.86 -8.66 23.35
N TYR A 557 16.68 -8.09 23.61
CA TYR A 557 15.60 -8.84 24.26
C TYR A 557 15.09 -9.99 23.39
N GLU A 558 14.93 -9.79 22.09
CA GLU A 558 14.51 -10.86 21.18
C GLU A 558 15.52 -12.00 21.18
N ALA A 559 16.82 -11.69 21.09
CA ALA A 559 17.89 -12.69 21.16
C ALA A 559 17.89 -13.45 22.49
N LEU A 560 17.68 -12.75 23.62
CA LEU A 560 17.57 -13.36 24.94
C LEU A 560 16.37 -14.32 25.01
N TYR A 561 15.18 -13.87 24.59
CA TYR A 561 13.97 -14.70 24.64
C TYR A 561 14.08 -15.89 23.69
N TRP A 562 14.64 -15.71 22.50
CA TRP A 562 14.82 -16.79 21.54
C TRP A 562 15.84 -17.83 22.01
N ALA A 563 16.97 -17.39 22.58
CA ALA A 563 17.94 -18.30 23.18
C ALA A 563 17.31 -19.11 24.33
N LYS A 564 16.47 -18.49 25.16
CA LYS A 564 15.72 -19.18 26.22
C LYS A 564 14.74 -20.22 25.68
N GLU A 565 13.97 -19.89 24.64
CA GLU A 565 13.05 -20.84 24.00
C GLU A 565 13.80 -22.02 23.36
N LEU A 566 14.95 -21.76 22.73
CA LEU A 566 15.82 -22.80 22.15
C LEU A 566 16.48 -23.69 23.21
N ALA A 567 16.84 -23.13 24.37
CA ALA A 567 17.39 -23.86 25.50
C ALA A 567 16.33 -24.66 26.28
N ALA A 568 15.05 -24.29 26.18
CA ALA A 568 13.94 -24.94 26.89
C ALA A 568 13.24 -26.04 26.09
N GLN A 569 13.20 -25.94 24.76
CA GLN A 569 12.53 -26.92 23.90
C GLN A 569 13.14 -28.34 23.98
N ASP A 570 12.34 -29.35 23.65
CA ASP A 570 12.72 -30.78 23.68
C ASP A 570 12.63 -31.46 22.30
N ASN A 571 12.41 -30.70 21.23
CA ASN A 571 12.28 -31.20 19.87
C ASN A 571 13.64 -31.44 19.18
N ASP A 572 14.72 -30.79 19.64
CA ASP A 572 16.08 -30.98 19.12
C ASP A 572 17.15 -30.80 20.22
N ALA A 573 17.83 -31.90 20.59
CA ALA A 573 18.81 -31.90 21.68
C ALA A 573 20.09 -31.11 21.36
N ASP A 574 20.52 -31.06 20.09
CA ASP A 574 21.73 -30.34 19.69
C ASP A 574 21.52 -28.83 19.81
N LEU A 575 20.38 -28.33 19.32
CA LEU A 575 19.99 -26.92 19.46
C LEU A 575 19.86 -26.56 20.93
N LYS A 576 19.24 -27.42 21.74
CA LYS A 576 19.13 -27.22 23.19
C LYS A 576 20.49 -27.05 23.84
N ALA A 577 21.41 -27.99 23.60
CA ALA A 577 22.77 -27.96 24.15
C ALA A 577 23.58 -26.75 23.66
N LYS A 578 23.42 -26.36 22.38
CA LYS A 578 24.12 -25.20 21.80
C LYS A 578 23.64 -23.88 22.41
N PHE A 579 22.33 -23.72 22.64
CA PHE A 579 21.76 -22.45 23.08
C PHE A 579 21.64 -22.30 24.61
N ALA A 580 21.71 -23.38 25.39
CA ALA A 580 21.73 -23.30 26.85
C ALA A 580 22.81 -22.35 27.42
N PRO A 581 24.11 -22.45 27.07
CA PRO A 581 25.13 -21.53 27.58
C PRO A 581 24.97 -20.09 27.05
N VAL A 582 24.35 -19.91 25.88
CA VAL A 582 24.08 -18.58 25.31
C VAL A 582 22.94 -17.90 26.07
N ALA A 583 21.86 -18.62 26.36
CA ALA A 583 20.73 -18.12 27.14
C ALA A 583 21.19 -17.67 28.54
N GLU A 584 22.02 -18.48 29.21
CA GLU A 584 22.60 -18.16 30.52
C GLU A 584 23.49 -16.91 30.46
N GLN A 585 24.37 -16.80 29.46
CA GLN A 585 25.25 -15.64 29.31
C GLN A 585 24.49 -14.35 29.00
N LEU A 586 23.47 -14.40 28.14
CA LEU A 586 22.63 -13.24 27.84
C LEU A 586 21.83 -12.80 29.07
N GLU A 587 21.31 -13.75 29.84
CA GLU A 587 20.54 -13.45 31.05
C GLU A 587 21.42 -12.83 32.16
N THR A 588 22.57 -13.45 32.44
CA THR A 588 23.48 -13.00 33.51
C THR A 588 24.17 -11.68 33.21
N LYS A 589 24.39 -11.34 31.93
CA LYS A 589 25.10 -10.12 31.50
C LYS A 589 24.17 -9.03 30.97
N ILE A 590 22.84 -9.19 31.12
CA ILE A 590 21.86 -8.29 30.51
C ILE A 590 22.06 -6.82 30.94
N ASP A 591 22.35 -6.57 32.21
CA ASP A 591 22.59 -5.22 32.73
C ASP A 591 23.88 -4.61 32.17
N THR A 592 24.95 -5.40 32.04
CA THR A 592 26.21 -4.96 31.39
C THR A 592 25.94 -4.56 29.94
N ILE A 593 25.20 -5.39 29.20
CA ILE A 593 24.84 -5.14 27.80
C ILE A 593 24.06 -3.82 27.68
N PHE A 594 23.05 -3.61 28.53
CA PHE A 594 22.26 -2.38 28.51
C PHE A 594 23.06 -1.14 28.92
N ASN A 595 23.96 -1.26 29.89
CA ASN A 595 24.88 -0.18 30.25
C ASN A 595 25.77 0.22 29.07
N GLU A 596 26.31 -0.74 28.33
CA GLU A 596 27.16 -0.49 27.16
C GLU A 596 26.40 0.23 26.03
N ILE A 597 25.18 -0.19 25.67
CA ILE A 597 24.42 0.48 24.60
C ILE A 597 23.98 1.89 25.04
N ASN A 598 23.54 2.04 26.29
CA ASN A 598 23.01 3.29 26.83
C ASN A 598 24.09 4.35 27.06
N ALA A 599 25.36 3.96 27.24
CA ALA A 599 26.49 4.88 27.37
C ALA A 599 26.65 5.84 26.17
N SER A 600 26.01 5.52 25.05
CA SER A 600 26.07 6.26 23.81
C SER A 600 24.78 6.98 23.43
N ASN A 601 23.76 6.97 24.32
CA ASN A 601 22.47 7.63 24.11
C ASN A 601 22.63 9.16 24.11
N GLY A 602 21.88 9.84 23.25
CA GLY A 602 21.92 11.30 23.11
C GLY A 602 23.14 11.81 22.35
N GLN A 603 23.98 10.92 21.81
CA GLN A 603 25.17 11.28 21.04
C GLN A 603 24.92 11.10 19.54
N ALA A 604 25.33 12.09 18.75
CA ALA A 604 25.26 12.01 17.30
C ALA A 604 26.04 10.81 16.76
N LYS A 605 25.53 10.20 15.68
CA LYS A 605 26.13 9.04 15.01
C LYS A 605 26.57 9.42 13.61
N ASP A 606 27.86 9.28 13.34
CA ASP A 606 28.40 9.39 11.99
C ASP A 606 28.30 8.04 11.29
N VAL A 607 27.45 7.96 10.26
CA VAL A 607 27.26 6.77 9.42
C VAL A 607 27.94 6.90 8.05
N GLY A 608 28.68 7.98 7.79
CA GLY A 608 29.46 8.18 6.56
C GLY A 608 28.64 8.38 5.28
N GLY A 609 27.39 8.82 5.38
CA GLY A 609 26.51 9.09 4.24
C GLY A 609 25.02 9.00 4.57
N TYR A 610 24.16 8.99 3.56
CA TYR A 610 22.71 8.78 3.73
C TYR A 610 22.20 7.63 2.85
N PHE A 611 22.18 7.82 1.52
CA PHE A 611 21.82 6.76 0.56
C PHE A 611 22.94 5.74 0.36
N ARG A 612 24.20 6.15 0.56
CA ARG A 612 25.39 5.31 0.51
C ARG A 612 26.27 5.62 1.72
N THR A 613 26.13 4.80 2.76
CA THR A 613 26.84 4.92 4.04
C THR A 613 28.18 4.19 4.03
N ASP A 614 29.03 4.46 5.03
CA ASP A 614 30.24 3.68 5.28
C ASP A 614 29.90 2.44 6.13
N PRO A 615 30.09 1.20 5.63
CA PRO A 615 29.71 -0.01 6.34
C PRO A 615 30.37 -0.19 7.72
N LYS A 616 31.62 0.28 7.89
CA LYS A 616 32.33 0.15 9.17
C LYS A 616 31.75 1.11 10.20
N LYS A 617 31.45 2.35 9.79
CA LYS A 617 30.82 3.35 10.66
C LYS A 617 29.40 2.94 11.08
N VAL A 618 28.64 2.34 10.17
CA VAL A 618 27.31 1.77 10.48
C VAL A 618 27.45 0.64 11.50
N ALA A 619 28.35 -0.32 11.27
CA ALA A 619 28.55 -1.44 12.19
C ALA A 619 28.91 -0.96 13.61
N GLN A 620 29.83 0.00 13.74
CA GLN A 620 30.21 0.59 15.02
C GLN A 620 29.04 1.32 15.70
N SER A 621 28.21 2.03 14.92
CA SER A 621 27.07 2.78 15.46
C SER A 621 25.91 1.87 15.88
N MET A 622 25.74 0.72 15.23
CA MET A 622 24.63 -0.20 15.48
C MET A 622 24.97 -1.30 16.52
N ARG A 623 26.21 -1.81 16.53
CA ARG A 623 26.66 -2.94 17.38
C ARG A 623 27.46 -2.46 18.60
N ARG A 624 26.81 -1.66 19.45
CA ARG A 624 27.46 -0.87 20.50
C ARG A 624 27.87 -1.65 21.75
N SER A 625 27.30 -2.83 21.98
CA SER A 625 27.65 -3.67 23.13
C SER A 625 28.72 -4.69 22.75
N SER A 626 29.93 -4.49 23.28
CA SER A 626 31.05 -5.43 23.13
C SER A 626 30.76 -6.78 23.78
N THR A 627 30.03 -6.76 24.91
CA THR A 627 29.62 -7.96 25.63
C THR A 627 28.63 -8.77 24.81
N PHE A 628 27.58 -8.14 24.26
CA PHE A 628 26.60 -8.80 23.41
C PHE A 628 27.25 -9.38 22.14
N ASN A 629 28.11 -8.60 21.47
CA ASN A 629 28.83 -9.05 20.29
C ASN A 629 29.66 -10.31 20.59
N SER A 630 30.41 -10.32 21.70
CA SER A 630 31.26 -11.45 22.07
C SER A 630 30.46 -12.73 22.37
N ILE A 631 29.27 -12.60 22.98
CA ILE A 631 28.38 -13.74 23.22
C ILE A 631 27.88 -14.32 21.89
N LEU A 632 27.43 -13.49 20.96
CA LEU A 632 26.96 -13.95 19.66
C LEU A 632 28.08 -14.51 18.78
N ASP A 633 29.28 -13.93 18.84
CA ASP A 633 30.43 -14.42 18.08
C ASP A 633 30.85 -15.83 18.53
N SER A 634 30.46 -16.28 19.74
CA SER A 634 30.68 -17.66 20.20
C SER A 634 29.81 -18.72 19.52
N LEU A 635 28.78 -18.31 18.76
CA LEU A 635 27.92 -19.22 17.99
C LEU A 635 28.47 -19.58 16.61
N ASN A 636 29.46 -18.81 16.12
CA ASN A 636 30.05 -18.88 14.78
C ASN A 636 31.20 -19.89 14.69
#